data_AF-A0A497R6E5-F1
#
_entry.id   AF-A0A497R6E5-F1
#
_cell.length_a   1.000
_cell.length_b   1.000
_cell.length_c   1.000
_cell.angle_alpha   90.00
_cell.angle_beta   90.00
_cell.angle_gamma   90.00
#
_symmetry.space_group_name_H-M   'P 1'
#
loop_
_entity.id
_entity.type
_entity.pdbx_description
1 polymer ?
#
loop_
_entity_poly.entity_id
_entity_poly.type
_entity_poly.pdbx_seq_one_letter_code
_entity_poly.pdbx_strand_id
1 'polypeptide(L)'
;MTETINALRDKLDKLSKEEILTEIHSLRKKIDLKKDQQTTVKFAETLFNVILHFSEQNDFETEQMLLNEFAEVVAIAKENKGVLRFFAFAISQVIVDSRPVRGKTRTNFFNDLLEILARFPEKLQVFQAISAAAVELIKWGDDTEILEILNHVQEKAVLHPLLESIQLLDAKVFMNTLFYLNDQDCSLINKVYQQLSSFAISNFEYELEAEPLLNRMKTSLIGEDINEILQEGAINAIINLARQNKKQKKKECLQFIRHILQDAEYLLRQKGKTLFEDIYRLSYAFDQFNLWDEFMDIPLIQELKEGRDKNQLLREAEVKLMSIMKTMRIEEYDALKIGRRGIVLAYDLNNIHDIEEVYRQIIAQKPDALTPITIVEEVDAIIDYDASLKEHLRETGQIPPDRQTINEIQDAISLRDDLTTAATKESAIVNQVNFLRQLHFDNEIYLENHLLHTLALIYAVGMFGFNSKELKITKEEIITHTNKLCEKKFVIELIEPLVRAVTLRAARFDGEAVLVLMKILNHKGLKLLNKYYQQYNFVDNLIHLLSYYARKGEYALFLKIKEELEIANRLILNDEEIPLKIARAINEGILSFEAKNQKQKTILLEINEEIAKVHSYDEQLQLKYLDTLNFLILDFPNQEQETIDWLSNKLIDFISLYSKQQEITRRGSIGLLFLLGIAKVFQQKEKIDLYYNELKRLVILFPKDQFLRKITQIGKKAK
;
A
#
# COMPACT_ATOMS: atom_id res chain seq x y z
N MET A 1 39.83 7.25 2.02
CA MET A 1 38.97 6.26 2.72
C MET A 1 37.53 6.33 2.23
N THR A 2 36.86 7.48 2.38
CA THR A 2 35.50 7.74 1.85
C THR A 2 35.27 7.29 0.41
N GLU A 3 36.19 7.59 -0.50
CA GLU A 3 36.10 7.19 -1.91
C GLU A 3 36.10 5.66 -2.10
N THR A 4 36.83 4.93 -1.26
CA THR A 4 36.86 3.46 -1.28
C THR A 4 35.56 2.85 -0.75
N ILE A 5 34.96 3.48 0.28
CA ILE A 5 33.65 3.08 0.82
C ILE A 5 32.57 3.28 -0.25
N ASN A 6 32.55 4.44 -0.90
CA ASN A 6 31.66 4.71 -2.03
C ASN A 6 31.93 3.72 -3.19
N ALA A 7 33.19 3.43 -3.51
CA ALA A 7 33.53 2.52 -4.60
C ALA A 7 33.09 1.06 -4.38
N LEU A 8 32.94 0.60 -3.14
CA LEU A 8 32.29 -0.67 -2.82
C LEU A 8 30.78 -0.58 -3.08
N ARG A 9 30.12 0.44 -2.49
CA ARG A 9 28.67 0.68 -2.64
C ARG A 9 28.25 0.78 -4.11
N ASP A 10 29.02 1.51 -4.92
CA ASP A 10 28.71 1.77 -6.33
C ASP A 10 29.09 0.57 -7.26
N LYS A 11 29.54 -0.57 -6.69
CA LYS A 11 29.96 -1.79 -7.41
C LYS A 11 29.33 -3.09 -6.91
N LEU A 12 28.42 -3.08 -5.93
CA LEU A 12 27.87 -4.28 -5.31
C LEU A 12 27.41 -5.33 -6.35
N ASP A 13 26.62 -4.91 -7.33
CA ASP A 13 26.10 -5.74 -8.44
C ASP A 13 27.14 -6.37 -9.38
N LYS A 14 28.43 -6.12 -9.16
CA LYS A 14 29.56 -6.55 -10.02
C LYS A 14 30.60 -7.37 -9.26
N LEU A 15 30.42 -7.57 -7.96
CA LEU A 15 31.32 -8.31 -7.09
C LEU A 15 30.67 -9.62 -6.66
N SER A 16 31.46 -10.67 -6.48
CA SER A 16 30.99 -11.90 -5.84
C SER A 16 30.75 -11.70 -4.34
N LYS A 17 29.95 -12.58 -3.74
CA LYS A 17 29.65 -12.61 -2.30
C LYS A 17 30.94 -12.61 -1.47
N GLU A 18 31.91 -13.44 -1.81
CA GLU A 18 33.20 -13.55 -1.13
C GLU A 18 34.04 -12.27 -1.25
N GLU A 19 34.00 -11.59 -2.41
CA GLU A 19 34.68 -10.31 -2.62
C GLU A 19 34.07 -9.20 -1.76
N ILE A 20 32.73 -9.08 -1.74
CA ILE A 20 32.01 -8.09 -0.92
C ILE A 20 32.35 -8.27 0.57
N LEU A 21 32.27 -9.50 1.08
CA LEU A 21 32.58 -9.81 2.48
C LEU A 21 34.05 -9.55 2.84
N THR A 22 34.96 -9.87 1.92
CA THR A 22 36.41 -9.57 2.07
C THR A 22 36.67 -8.08 2.07
N GLU A 23 35.99 -7.31 1.22
CA GLU A 23 36.16 -5.86 1.11
C GLU A 23 35.58 -5.14 2.34
N ILE A 24 34.44 -5.59 2.88
CA ILE A 24 33.89 -5.13 4.18
C ILE A 24 34.89 -5.36 5.33
N HIS A 25 35.43 -6.57 5.45
CA HIS A 25 36.45 -6.88 6.45
C HIS A 25 37.72 -6.02 6.29
N SER A 26 38.12 -5.75 5.05
CA SER A 26 39.25 -4.89 4.70
C SER A 26 39.01 -3.43 5.09
N LEU A 27 37.80 -2.90 4.84
CA LEU A 27 37.36 -1.56 5.23
C LEU A 27 37.28 -1.43 6.76
N ARG A 28 36.63 -2.38 7.44
CA ARG A 28 36.48 -2.41 8.91
C ARG A 28 37.83 -2.32 9.64
N LYS A 29 38.87 -2.98 9.12
CA LYS A 29 40.24 -2.95 9.68
C LYS A 29 41.00 -1.63 9.43
N LYS A 30 40.56 -0.80 8.47
CA LYS A 30 41.25 0.44 8.04
C LYS A 30 40.67 1.73 8.64
N ILE A 31 39.46 1.67 9.18
CA ILE A 31 38.74 2.85 9.71
C ILE A 31 38.93 2.91 11.23
N ASP A 32 39.38 4.04 11.78
CA ASP A 32 39.31 4.27 13.23
C ASP A 32 37.87 4.65 13.59
N LEU A 33 37.04 3.63 13.84
CA LEU A 33 35.61 3.74 14.13
C LEU A 33 35.29 4.65 15.33
N LYS A 34 36.27 4.99 16.18
CA LYS A 34 36.11 5.91 17.32
C LYS A 34 36.38 7.38 16.96
N LYS A 35 37.33 7.63 16.06
CA LYS A 35 37.78 9.01 15.72
C LYS A 35 37.17 9.51 14.41
N ASP A 36 37.04 8.66 13.41
CA ASP A 36 36.65 9.04 12.05
C ASP A 36 35.12 9.09 11.93
N GLN A 37 34.44 9.91 12.74
CA GLN A 37 32.97 9.87 12.90
C GLN A 37 32.19 9.92 11.57
N GLN A 38 32.60 10.77 10.62
CA GLN A 38 31.94 10.88 9.31
C GLN A 38 32.20 9.66 8.42
N THR A 39 33.41 9.11 8.42
CA THR A 39 33.77 7.86 7.72
C THR A 39 33.02 6.67 8.30
N THR A 40 32.86 6.65 9.63
CA THR A 40 32.13 5.61 10.37
C THR A 40 30.64 5.61 10.01
N VAL A 41 30.01 6.78 9.89
CA VAL A 41 28.61 6.88 9.41
C VAL A 41 28.48 6.37 7.97
N LYS A 42 29.41 6.72 7.07
CA LYS A 42 29.38 6.24 5.67
C LYS A 42 29.65 4.74 5.56
N PHE A 43 30.47 4.19 6.45
CA PHE A 43 30.67 2.75 6.54
C PHE A 43 29.41 2.03 7.06
N ALA A 44 28.72 2.60 8.06
CA ALA A 44 27.43 2.11 8.54
C ALA A 44 26.33 2.17 7.46
N GLU A 45 26.26 3.27 6.69
CA GLU A 45 25.40 3.39 5.50
C GLU A 45 25.73 2.31 4.45
N THR A 46 27.02 2.03 4.23
CA THR A 46 27.45 1.01 3.25
C THR A 46 27.15 -0.41 3.72
N LEU A 47 27.31 -0.71 5.02
CA LEU A 47 26.87 -1.98 5.61
C LEU A 47 25.36 -2.19 5.43
N PHE A 48 24.55 -1.15 5.67
CA PHE A 48 23.11 -1.19 5.42
C PHE A 48 22.78 -1.45 3.94
N ASN A 49 23.46 -0.77 3.01
CA ASN A 49 23.26 -0.98 1.57
C ASN A 49 23.70 -2.39 1.11
N VAL A 50 24.72 -2.99 1.74
CA VAL A 50 25.11 -4.38 1.45
C VAL A 50 24.06 -5.36 1.99
N ILE A 51 23.49 -5.11 3.18
CA ILE A 51 22.37 -5.92 3.70
C ILE A 51 21.17 -5.85 2.73
N LEU A 52 20.83 -4.66 2.22
CA LEU A 52 19.81 -4.51 1.18
C LEU A 52 20.13 -5.30 -0.11
N HIS A 53 21.38 -5.29 -0.56
CA HIS A 53 21.80 -6.03 -1.75
C HIS A 53 21.68 -7.55 -1.61
N PHE A 54 21.92 -8.10 -0.41
CA PHE A 54 21.69 -9.53 -0.13
C PHE A 54 20.22 -9.86 0.10
N SER A 55 19.45 -8.93 0.66
CA SER A 55 17.98 -8.99 0.75
C SER A 55 17.32 -9.11 -0.63
N GLU A 56 17.72 -8.30 -1.60
CA GLU A 56 17.28 -8.41 -3.00
C GLU A 56 17.60 -9.79 -3.64
N GLN A 57 18.59 -10.50 -3.11
CA GLN A 57 19.00 -11.85 -3.52
C GLN A 57 18.40 -12.97 -2.66
N ASN A 58 17.66 -12.64 -1.59
CA ASN A 58 17.12 -13.56 -0.58
C ASN A 58 18.21 -14.36 0.18
N ASP A 59 19.40 -13.78 0.40
CA ASP A 59 20.54 -14.42 1.09
C ASP A 59 20.54 -14.12 2.60
N PHE A 60 19.49 -14.62 3.28
CA PHE A 60 19.21 -14.36 4.69
C PHE A 60 20.36 -14.73 5.64
N GLU A 61 21.10 -15.80 5.36
CA GLU A 61 22.25 -16.21 6.20
C GLU A 61 23.35 -15.12 6.20
N THR A 62 23.55 -14.45 5.05
CA THR A 62 24.54 -13.39 4.90
C THR A 62 24.06 -12.08 5.52
N GLU A 63 22.78 -11.77 5.39
CA GLU A 63 22.15 -10.63 6.08
C GLU A 63 22.30 -10.75 7.61
N GLN A 64 22.00 -11.92 8.19
CA GLN A 64 22.15 -12.17 9.63
C GLN A 64 23.62 -12.04 10.07
N MET A 65 24.56 -12.58 9.30
CA MET A 65 26.00 -12.45 9.58
C MET A 65 26.45 -10.98 9.53
N LEU A 66 26.04 -10.24 8.51
CA LEU A 66 26.35 -8.81 8.36
C LEU A 66 25.72 -7.95 9.45
N LEU A 67 24.52 -8.29 9.93
CA LEU A 67 23.88 -7.60 11.05
C LEU A 67 24.70 -7.77 12.34
N ASN A 68 25.20 -8.97 12.61
CA ASN A 68 26.11 -9.24 13.73
C ASN A 68 27.44 -8.48 13.59
N GLU A 69 28.01 -8.37 12.39
CA GLU A 69 29.16 -7.49 12.14
C GLU A 69 28.87 -6.01 12.35
N PHE A 70 27.66 -5.56 11.98
CA PHE A 70 27.22 -4.19 12.16
C PHE A 70 27.02 -3.87 13.66
N ALA A 71 26.53 -4.82 14.45
CA ALA A 71 26.46 -4.70 15.91
C ALA A 71 27.85 -4.43 16.53
N GLU A 72 28.91 -5.09 16.05
CA GLU A 72 30.29 -4.80 16.48
C GLU A 72 30.75 -3.39 16.10
N VAL A 73 30.37 -2.88 14.92
CA VAL A 73 30.67 -1.51 14.49
C VAL A 73 29.97 -0.50 15.42
N VAL A 74 28.72 -0.74 15.78
CA VAL A 74 27.95 0.08 16.74
C VAL A 74 28.58 0.03 18.14
N ALA A 75 29.08 -1.14 18.57
CA ALA A 75 29.74 -1.33 19.86
C ALA A 75 31.04 -0.53 20.01
N ILE A 76 31.73 -0.27 18.89
CA ILE A 76 32.97 0.53 18.86
C ILE A 76 32.65 2.02 18.69
N ALA A 77 31.67 2.37 17.86
CA ALA A 77 31.28 3.75 17.52
C ALA A 77 30.37 4.45 18.57
N LYS A 78 30.43 4.00 19.83
CA LYS A 78 29.53 4.37 20.94
C LYS A 78 29.09 5.84 20.91
N GLU A 79 27.78 6.06 20.81
CA GLU A 79 27.05 7.35 20.75
C GLU A 79 26.87 8.01 19.37
N ASN A 80 27.44 7.47 18.28
CA ASN A 80 27.17 8.03 16.95
C ASN A 80 25.72 7.78 16.50
N LYS A 81 24.88 8.82 16.59
CA LYS A 81 23.45 8.79 16.19
C LYS A 81 23.20 8.37 14.73
N GLY A 82 24.14 8.68 13.82
CA GLY A 82 24.02 8.26 12.42
C GLY A 82 24.19 6.74 12.27
N VAL A 83 25.18 6.18 12.96
CA VAL A 83 25.45 4.73 12.98
C VAL A 83 24.27 3.98 13.62
N LEU A 84 23.76 4.45 14.76
CA LEU A 84 22.60 3.86 15.44
C LEU A 84 21.33 3.86 14.57
N ARG A 85 21.11 4.92 13.78
CA ARG A 85 19.97 5.00 12.85
C ARG A 85 20.07 3.96 11.72
N PHE A 86 21.22 3.84 11.06
CA PHE A 86 21.40 2.83 10.01
C PHE A 86 21.35 1.41 10.56
N PHE A 87 21.83 1.17 11.78
CA PHE A 87 21.73 -0.13 12.44
C PHE A 87 20.28 -0.49 12.78
N ALA A 88 19.47 0.47 13.26
CA ALA A 88 18.04 0.26 13.48
C ALA A 88 17.29 -0.06 12.17
N PHE A 89 17.65 0.61 11.06
CA PHE A 89 17.10 0.28 9.73
C PHE A 89 17.56 -1.10 9.23
N ALA A 90 18.81 -1.49 9.47
CA ALA A 90 19.30 -2.84 9.14
C ALA A 90 18.52 -3.92 9.91
N ILE A 91 18.30 -3.72 11.21
CA ILE A 91 17.42 -4.60 12.01
C ILE A 91 16.04 -4.71 11.35
N SER A 92 15.39 -3.56 11.06
CA SER A 92 14.08 -3.51 10.38
C SER A 92 14.02 -4.28 9.05
N GLN A 93 15.10 -4.21 8.25
CA GLN A 93 15.16 -4.88 6.95
C GLN A 93 15.22 -6.40 7.09
N VAL A 94 16.20 -6.92 7.84
CA VAL A 94 16.40 -8.38 8.02
C VAL A 94 15.15 -9.07 8.62
N ILE A 95 14.33 -8.34 9.40
CA ILE A 95 13.03 -8.84 9.88
C ILE A 95 12.05 -9.05 8.73
N VAL A 96 11.91 -8.08 7.82
CA VAL A 96 11.03 -8.20 6.64
C VAL A 96 11.45 -9.39 5.79
N ASP A 97 12.76 -9.61 5.66
CA ASP A 97 13.33 -10.65 4.82
C ASP A 97 13.39 -12.02 5.50
N SER A 98 13.21 -12.08 6.83
CA SER A 98 12.98 -13.32 7.60
C SER A 98 11.59 -13.94 7.39
N ARG A 99 10.64 -13.25 6.73
CA ARG A 99 9.26 -13.72 6.49
C ARG A 99 9.13 -15.12 5.86
N PRO A 100 9.86 -15.49 4.79
CA PRO A 100 9.74 -16.81 4.17
C PRO A 100 10.47 -17.91 4.96
N VAL A 101 11.39 -17.55 5.87
CA VAL A 101 12.17 -18.48 6.69
C VAL A 101 11.38 -18.85 7.94
N ARG A 102 11.26 -20.15 8.24
CA ARG A 102 10.54 -20.68 9.43
C ARG A 102 11.40 -21.64 10.24
N GLY A 103 10.98 -21.88 11.48
CA GLY A 103 11.60 -22.79 12.44
C GLY A 103 12.91 -22.24 12.99
N LYS A 104 13.85 -23.17 13.26
CA LYS A 104 15.07 -22.91 14.02
C LYS A 104 15.90 -21.70 13.55
N THR A 105 15.94 -21.41 12.25
CA THR A 105 16.68 -20.26 11.72
C THR A 105 16.09 -18.93 12.20
N ARG A 106 14.77 -18.83 12.30
CA ARG A 106 14.05 -17.65 12.81
C ARG A 106 14.25 -17.48 14.32
N THR A 107 14.22 -18.56 15.09
CA THR A 107 14.42 -18.51 16.55
C THR A 107 15.89 -18.25 16.93
N ASN A 108 16.85 -18.75 16.13
CA ASN A 108 18.26 -18.33 16.21
C ASN A 108 18.43 -16.82 15.96
N PHE A 109 17.85 -16.27 14.88
CA PHE A 109 17.90 -14.83 14.59
C PHE A 109 17.32 -13.99 15.73
N PHE A 110 16.22 -14.45 16.33
CA PHE A 110 15.65 -13.78 17.50
C PHE A 110 16.61 -13.78 18.71
N ASN A 111 17.32 -14.88 18.99
CA ASN A 111 18.34 -14.90 20.03
C ASN A 111 19.49 -13.91 19.74
N ASP A 112 19.93 -13.78 18.48
CA ASP A 112 20.94 -12.77 18.10
C ASP A 112 20.45 -11.35 18.42
N LEU A 113 19.18 -11.03 18.15
CA LEU A 113 18.58 -9.75 18.55
C LEU A 113 18.58 -9.56 20.07
N LEU A 114 18.32 -10.59 20.88
CA LEU A 114 18.42 -10.49 22.34
C LEU A 114 19.87 -10.19 22.80
N GLU A 115 20.87 -10.77 22.13
CA GLU A 115 22.28 -10.48 22.42
C GLU A 115 22.69 -9.07 21.99
N ILE A 116 22.15 -8.57 20.87
CA ILE A 116 22.30 -7.17 20.46
C ILE A 116 21.66 -6.26 21.52
N LEU A 117 20.45 -6.56 22.01
CA LEU A 117 19.79 -5.75 23.04
C LEU A 117 20.57 -5.74 24.35
N ALA A 118 21.11 -6.89 24.79
CA ALA A 118 21.95 -7.00 25.98
C ALA A 118 23.25 -6.18 25.88
N ARG A 119 23.78 -5.96 24.67
CA ARG A 119 24.94 -5.10 24.40
C ARG A 119 24.59 -3.61 24.37
N PHE A 120 23.34 -3.26 24.08
CA PHE A 120 22.88 -1.87 23.89
C PHE A 120 21.63 -1.49 24.73
N PRO A 121 21.56 -1.82 26.03
CA PRO A 121 20.32 -1.73 26.80
C PRO A 121 19.78 -0.29 26.93
N GLU A 122 20.66 0.71 26.93
CA GLU A 122 20.30 2.13 27.04
C GLU A 122 19.92 2.80 25.70
N LYS A 123 19.91 2.08 24.56
CA LYS A 123 19.79 2.70 23.23
C LYS A 123 18.37 2.52 22.69
N LEU A 124 17.51 3.50 22.99
CA LEU A 124 16.10 3.58 22.56
C LEU A 124 15.84 3.13 21.11
N GLN A 125 16.63 3.61 20.14
CA GLN A 125 16.45 3.24 18.72
C GLN A 125 16.68 1.74 18.44
N VAL A 126 17.61 1.11 19.17
CA VAL A 126 17.91 -0.31 19.08
C VAL A 126 16.81 -1.12 19.76
N PHE A 127 16.37 -0.70 20.96
CA PHE A 127 15.21 -1.29 21.64
C PHE A 127 13.95 -1.21 20.78
N GLN A 128 13.61 -0.07 20.19
CA GLN A 128 12.44 0.09 19.33
C GLN A 128 12.49 -0.82 18.10
N ALA A 129 13.65 -0.93 17.44
CA ALA A 129 13.82 -1.81 16.28
C ALA A 129 13.67 -3.29 16.66
N ILE A 130 14.29 -3.74 17.77
CA ILE A 130 14.20 -5.11 18.27
C ILE A 130 12.82 -5.43 18.83
N SER A 131 12.15 -4.46 19.44
CA SER A 131 10.78 -4.59 19.93
C SER A 131 9.80 -4.76 18.77
N ALA A 132 9.94 -3.99 17.68
CA ALA A 132 9.18 -4.19 16.46
C ALA A 132 9.49 -5.56 15.82
N ALA A 133 10.75 -5.99 15.84
CA ALA A 133 11.19 -7.33 15.41
C ALA A 133 10.43 -8.44 16.10
N ALA A 134 10.47 -8.42 17.43
CA ALA A 134 9.83 -9.40 18.28
C ALA A 134 8.34 -9.55 17.96
N VAL A 135 7.63 -8.41 17.83
CA VAL A 135 6.19 -8.39 17.54
C VAL A 135 5.87 -9.01 16.18
N GLU A 136 6.58 -8.63 15.11
CA GLU A 136 6.31 -9.21 13.78
C GLU A 136 6.74 -10.68 13.71
N LEU A 137 7.82 -11.09 14.38
CA LEU A 137 8.25 -12.50 14.47
C LEU A 137 7.21 -13.37 15.18
N ILE A 138 6.61 -12.91 16.27
CA ILE A 138 5.51 -13.61 16.97
C ILE A 138 4.26 -13.69 16.08
N LYS A 139 3.91 -12.59 15.41
CA LYS A 139 2.75 -12.49 14.51
C LYS A 139 2.81 -13.41 13.30
N TRP A 140 4.00 -13.75 12.82
CA TRP A 140 4.22 -14.70 11.72
C TRP A 140 4.61 -16.10 12.20
N GLY A 141 4.76 -16.29 13.51
CA GLY A 141 5.15 -17.55 14.13
C GLY A 141 4.02 -18.57 14.13
N ASP A 142 4.36 -19.86 14.08
CA ASP A 142 3.47 -20.90 14.61
C ASP A 142 3.59 -21.02 16.14
N ASP A 143 2.69 -21.77 16.76
CA ASP A 143 2.63 -21.92 18.22
C ASP A 143 3.93 -22.47 18.84
N THR A 144 4.75 -23.22 18.08
CA THR A 144 6.05 -23.71 18.55
C THR A 144 7.09 -22.60 18.49
N GLU A 145 7.17 -21.88 17.38
CA GLU A 145 8.07 -20.73 17.21
C GLU A 145 7.80 -19.63 18.26
N ILE A 146 6.52 -19.34 18.54
CA ILE A 146 6.09 -18.34 19.54
C ILE A 146 6.53 -18.76 20.95
N LEU A 147 6.44 -20.05 21.30
CA LEU A 147 6.87 -20.57 22.59
C LEU A 147 8.41 -20.62 22.72
N GLU A 148 9.13 -20.95 21.65
CA GLU A 148 10.61 -20.85 21.61
C GLU A 148 11.08 -19.40 21.80
N ILE A 149 10.47 -18.44 21.10
CA ILE A 149 10.71 -17.00 21.26
C ILE A 149 10.49 -16.58 22.73
N LEU A 150 9.35 -16.93 23.32
CA LEU A 150 9.02 -16.62 24.71
C LEU A 150 10.08 -17.19 25.68
N ASN A 151 10.45 -18.46 25.52
CA ASN A 151 11.45 -19.09 26.37
C ASN A 151 12.82 -18.38 26.27
N HIS A 152 13.26 -18.01 25.08
CA HIS A 152 14.53 -17.31 24.91
C HIS A 152 14.56 -15.92 25.57
N VAL A 153 13.46 -15.17 25.56
CA VAL A 153 13.43 -13.89 26.32
C VAL A 153 13.45 -14.16 27.81
N GLN A 154 12.69 -15.13 28.31
CA GLN A 154 12.68 -15.49 29.72
C GLN A 154 14.08 -15.94 30.20
N GLU A 155 14.78 -16.77 29.44
CA GLU A 155 16.17 -17.16 29.71
C GLU A 155 17.10 -15.93 29.80
N LYS A 156 17.04 -15.02 28.83
CA LYS A 156 17.86 -13.80 28.82
C LYS A 156 17.46 -12.81 29.92
N ALA A 157 16.18 -12.71 30.28
CA ALA A 157 15.67 -11.89 31.37
C ALA A 157 16.15 -12.40 32.74
N VAL A 158 16.21 -13.72 32.94
CA VAL A 158 16.78 -14.36 34.14
C VAL A 158 18.30 -14.19 34.21
N LEU A 159 19.00 -14.24 33.07
CA LEU A 159 20.46 -13.99 33.01
C LEU A 159 20.82 -12.50 33.19
N HIS A 160 19.90 -11.59 32.85
CA HIS A 160 20.11 -10.14 32.88
C HIS A 160 18.99 -9.41 33.66
N PRO A 161 18.79 -9.71 34.95
CA PRO A 161 17.66 -9.18 35.73
C PRO A 161 17.73 -7.65 35.97
N LEU A 162 18.91 -7.04 35.75
CA LEU A 162 19.13 -5.60 35.91
C LEU A 162 19.05 -4.82 34.58
N LEU A 163 18.81 -5.48 33.43
CA LEU A 163 18.68 -4.81 32.15
C LEU A 163 17.21 -4.49 31.84
N GLU A 164 16.77 -3.29 32.23
CA GLU A 164 15.40 -2.78 32.06
C GLU A 164 14.85 -3.02 30.65
N SER A 165 15.66 -2.82 29.60
CA SER A 165 15.27 -3.05 28.21
C SER A 165 14.93 -4.51 27.87
N ILE A 166 15.57 -5.49 28.52
CA ILE A 166 15.26 -6.91 28.33
C ILE A 166 13.98 -7.26 29.08
N GLN A 167 13.78 -6.71 30.28
CA GLN A 167 12.54 -6.93 31.04
C GLN A 167 11.32 -6.31 30.33
N LEU A 168 11.48 -5.12 29.74
CA LEU A 168 10.47 -4.48 28.88
C LEU A 168 10.19 -5.29 27.61
N LEU A 169 11.23 -5.88 27.00
CA LEU A 169 11.06 -6.74 25.83
C LEU A 169 10.34 -8.04 26.21
N ASP A 170 10.66 -8.65 27.36
CA ASP A 170 9.97 -9.84 27.90
C ASP A 170 8.48 -9.57 28.02
N ALA A 171 8.10 -8.52 28.75
CA ALA A 171 6.71 -8.09 28.91
C ALA A 171 5.98 -7.86 27.58
N LYS A 172 6.65 -7.29 26.56
CA LYS A 172 6.06 -6.98 25.25
C LYS A 172 5.96 -8.19 24.32
N VAL A 173 6.98 -9.06 24.30
CA VAL A 173 6.97 -10.36 23.60
C VAL A 173 5.83 -11.20 24.15
N PHE A 174 5.80 -11.35 25.46
CA PHE A 174 4.77 -12.03 26.21
C PHE A 174 3.35 -11.51 25.90
N MET A 175 3.14 -10.19 25.83
CA MET A 175 1.82 -9.61 25.54
C MET A 175 1.35 -10.03 24.14
N ASN A 176 2.25 -10.01 23.16
CA ASN A 176 1.94 -10.42 21.79
C ASN A 176 1.79 -11.93 21.66
N THR A 177 2.52 -12.74 22.43
CA THR A 177 2.35 -14.20 22.53
C THR A 177 0.91 -14.54 22.94
N LEU A 178 0.31 -13.82 23.90
CA LEU A 178 -1.10 -13.97 24.24
C LEU A 178 -2.05 -13.66 23.08
N PHE A 179 -1.67 -12.80 22.13
CA PHE A 179 -2.55 -12.49 20.99
C PHE A 179 -2.48 -13.55 19.88
N TYR A 180 -1.30 -14.09 19.58
CA TYR A 180 -1.06 -14.91 18.39
C TYR A 180 -1.02 -16.43 18.63
N LEU A 181 -0.79 -16.91 19.86
CA LEU A 181 -0.80 -18.35 20.17
C LEU A 181 -2.23 -18.93 20.04
N ASN A 182 -2.41 -19.96 19.21
CA ASN A 182 -3.72 -20.50 18.87
C ASN A 182 -4.28 -21.45 19.94
N ASP A 183 -3.45 -22.39 20.42
CA ASP A 183 -3.79 -23.39 21.43
C ASP A 183 -3.33 -22.97 22.83
N GLN A 184 -4.06 -22.02 23.40
CA GLN A 184 -3.91 -21.59 24.80
C GLN A 184 -4.81 -22.39 25.74
N ASP A 185 -4.28 -22.87 26.87
CA ASP A 185 -5.10 -23.26 28.03
C ASP A 185 -5.11 -22.17 29.11
N CYS A 186 -6.07 -22.26 30.05
CA CYS A 186 -6.25 -21.21 31.06
C CYS A 186 -5.09 -21.15 32.07
N SER A 187 -4.41 -22.27 32.33
CA SER A 187 -3.29 -22.34 33.26
C SER A 187 -2.03 -21.69 32.64
N LEU A 188 -1.81 -21.86 31.33
CA LEU A 188 -0.81 -21.15 30.56
C LEU A 188 -1.09 -19.64 30.55
N ILE A 189 -2.31 -19.20 30.18
CA ILE A 189 -2.66 -17.76 30.14
C ILE A 189 -2.45 -17.09 31.52
N ASN A 190 -2.79 -17.77 32.61
CA ASN A 190 -2.59 -17.24 33.95
C ASN A 190 -1.12 -17.29 34.42
N LYS A 191 -0.41 -18.41 34.21
CA LYS A 191 1.04 -18.50 34.51
C LYS A 191 1.80 -17.39 33.79
N VAL A 192 1.43 -17.16 32.53
CA VAL A 192 1.83 -16.00 31.74
C VAL A 192 1.43 -14.76 32.54
N TYR A 193 0.17 -14.30 32.57
CA TYR A 193 -0.24 -13.02 33.17
C TYR A 193 0.40 -12.68 34.54
N GLN A 194 0.55 -13.64 35.44
CA GLN A 194 1.19 -13.44 36.75
C GLN A 194 2.64 -12.93 36.68
N GLN A 195 3.42 -13.32 35.66
CA GLN A 195 4.77 -12.81 35.46
C GLN A 195 4.75 -11.31 35.06
N LEU A 196 3.80 -10.91 34.19
CA LEU A 196 3.61 -9.51 33.79
C LEU A 196 3.15 -8.64 34.97
N SER A 197 2.17 -9.11 35.75
CA SER A 197 1.69 -8.39 36.95
C SER A 197 2.83 -8.21 37.97
N SER A 198 3.64 -9.24 38.19
CA SER A 198 4.82 -9.17 39.08
C SER A 198 5.86 -8.15 38.60
N PHE A 199 6.16 -8.11 37.29
CA PHE A 199 7.05 -7.10 36.70
C PHE A 199 6.46 -5.68 36.90
N ALA A 200 5.17 -5.49 36.63
CA ALA A 200 4.47 -4.22 36.76
C ALA A 200 4.56 -3.63 38.18
N ILE A 201 4.16 -4.43 39.18
CA ILE A 201 4.13 -4.05 40.58
C ILE A 201 5.53 -3.64 41.04
N SER A 202 6.56 -4.40 40.69
CA SER A 202 7.94 -4.10 41.11
C SER A 202 8.44 -2.75 40.58
N ASN A 203 8.13 -2.38 39.32
CA ASN A 203 8.57 -1.09 38.77
C ASN A 203 7.79 0.11 39.36
N PHE A 204 6.50 -0.07 39.68
CA PHE A 204 5.68 0.98 40.30
C PHE A 204 5.99 1.24 41.79
N GLU A 205 6.79 0.39 42.44
CA GLU A 205 7.33 0.65 43.77
C GLU A 205 8.61 1.52 43.69
N TYR A 206 9.50 1.25 42.73
CA TYR A 206 10.75 2.01 42.55
C TYR A 206 10.57 3.49 42.16
N GLU A 207 9.45 3.88 41.52
CA GLU A 207 9.17 5.29 41.18
C GLU A 207 9.09 6.22 42.41
N LEU A 208 8.85 5.69 43.62
CA LEU A 208 8.60 6.48 44.83
C LEU A 208 9.84 6.74 45.70
N GLU A 209 10.94 5.98 45.52
CA GLU A 209 12.08 6.00 46.45
C GLU A 209 13.40 6.59 45.88
N ALA A 210 13.47 6.90 44.58
CA ALA A 210 14.74 7.26 43.91
C ALA A 210 14.99 8.78 43.77
N GLU A 211 16.22 9.24 44.10
CA GLU A 211 16.64 10.64 44.02
C GLU A 211 16.68 11.24 42.60
N PRO A 212 16.54 12.59 42.45
CA PRO A 212 16.31 13.24 41.15
C PRO A 212 17.43 13.13 40.11
N LEU A 213 18.65 12.72 40.50
CA LEU A 213 19.82 12.68 39.61
C LEU A 213 19.93 11.41 38.76
N LEU A 214 19.30 10.28 39.15
CA LEU A 214 19.15 9.12 38.27
C LEU A 214 17.96 9.25 37.29
N ASN A 215 17.06 10.20 37.51
CA ASN A 215 15.73 10.24 36.86
C ASN A 215 15.71 10.74 35.40
N ARG A 216 16.83 11.14 34.79
CA ARG A 216 16.84 11.72 33.43
C ARG A 216 16.91 10.73 32.26
N MET A 217 17.26 9.46 32.50
CA MET A 217 17.20 8.42 31.46
C MET A 217 16.14 7.33 31.74
N LYS A 218 15.71 7.17 33.00
CA LYS A 218 14.63 6.22 33.36
C LYS A 218 13.22 6.66 32.93
N THR A 219 12.99 7.92 32.57
CA THR A 219 11.62 8.47 32.48
C THR A 219 11.02 8.47 31.07
N SER A 220 11.81 8.47 29.98
CA SER A 220 11.27 8.61 28.61
C SER A 220 10.95 7.28 27.91
N LEU A 221 11.35 6.14 28.48
CA LEU A 221 11.18 4.80 27.92
C LEU A 221 10.05 4.00 28.60
N ILE A 222 9.55 4.50 29.72
CA ILE A 222 8.99 3.66 30.79
C ILE A 222 7.54 4.03 31.12
N GLY A 223 7.16 5.31 31.11
CA GLY A 223 5.82 5.74 31.54
C GLY A 223 4.68 5.26 30.63
N GLU A 224 4.71 5.66 29.36
CA GLU A 224 3.64 5.39 28.39
C GLU A 224 3.67 3.91 27.92
N ASP A 225 4.84 3.41 27.50
CA ASP A 225 5.01 2.02 27.04
C ASP A 225 4.62 0.96 28.11
N ILE A 226 4.97 1.15 29.40
CA ILE A 226 4.54 0.19 30.45
C ILE A 226 3.03 0.26 30.65
N ASN A 227 2.45 1.47 30.70
CA ASN A 227 0.99 1.59 30.85
C ASN A 227 0.29 0.86 29.70
N GLU A 228 0.66 1.13 28.44
CA GLU A 228 0.11 0.45 27.24
C GLU A 228 0.22 -1.08 27.36
N ILE A 229 1.43 -1.60 27.63
CA ILE A 229 1.69 -3.04 27.77
C ILE A 229 0.79 -3.68 28.84
N LEU A 230 0.51 -2.97 29.93
CA LEU A 230 -0.34 -3.47 31.02
C LEU A 230 -1.82 -3.43 30.71
N GLN A 231 -2.32 -2.36 30.08
CA GLN A 231 -3.72 -2.31 29.65
C GLN A 231 -3.99 -3.41 28.62
N GLU A 232 -3.13 -3.49 27.59
CA GLU A 232 -3.22 -4.50 26.52
C GLU A 232 -3.08 -5.91 27.07
N GLY A 233 -2.07 -6.17 27.92
CA GLY A 233 -1.84 -7.47 28.53
C GLY A 233 -3.02 -7.95 29.37
N ALA A 234 -3.60 -7.08 30.20
CA ALA A 234 -4.77 -7.40 31.01
C ALA A 234 -6.02 -7.67 30.15
N ILE A 235 -6.33 -6.78 29.19
CA ILE A 235 -7.49 -6.92 28.30
C ILE A 235 -7.37 -8.21 27.46
N ASN A 236 -6.21 -8.48 26.88
CA ASN A 236 -6.00 -9.64 26.02
C ASN A 236 -6.01 -10.96 26.81
N ALA A 237 -5.44 -10.98 28.03
CA ALA A 237 -5.56 -12.13 28.94
C ALA A 237 -7.03 -12.42 29.31
N ILE A 238 -7.83 -11.41 29.63
CA ILE A 238 -9.27 -11.54 29.92
C ILE A 238 -10.00 -12.11 28.70
N ILE A 239 -9.78 -11.55 27.50
CA ILE A 239 -10.41 -12.02 26.26
C ILE A 239 -10.12 -13.51 26.03
N ASN A 240 -8.88 -13.95 26.20
CA ASN A 240 -8.51 -15.34 25.95
C ASN A 240 -8.99 -16.31 27.02
N LEU A 241 -8.94 -15.94 28.30
CA LEU A 241 -9.55 -16.72 29.38
C LEU A 241 -11.06 -16.86 29.17
N ALA A 242 -11.73 -15.82 28.68
CA ALA A 242 -13.16 -15.84 28.37
C ALA A 242 -13.49 -16.71 27.15
N ARG A 243 -12.67 -16.66 26.09
CA ARG A 243 -12.74 -17.57 24.94
C ARG A 243 -12.58 -19.02 25.36
N GLN A 244 -11.59 -19.32 26.20
CA GLN A 244 -11.33 -20.69 26.67
C GLN A 244 -12.37 -21.17 27.68
N ASN A 245 -12.91 -20.29 28.53
CA ASN A 245 -14.09 -20.61 29.33
C ASN A 245 -15.31 -20.95 28.45
N LYS A 246 -15.58 -20.16 27.41
CA LYS A 246 -16.69 -20.43 26.48
C LYS A 246 -16.53 -21.76 25.73
N LYS A 247 -15.29 -22.16 25.39
CA LYS A 247 -14.96 -23.46 24.79
C LYS A 247 -15.08 -24.63 25.79
N GLN A 248 -14.46 -24.50 26.97
CA GLN A 248 -14.17 -25.63 27.88
C GLN A 248 -14.99 -25.65 29.18
N LYS A 249 -15.76 -24.59 29.47
CA LYS A 249 -16.55 -24.35 30.70
C LYS A 249 -15.78 -24.52 32.02
N LYS A 250 -14.46 -24.29 32.00
CA LYS A 250 -13.58 -24.38 33.17
C LYS A 250 -13.76 -23.17 34.09
N LYS A 251 -14.18 -23.41 35.35
CA LYS A 251 -14.30 -22.38 36.41
C LYS A 251 -12.99 -21.65 36.70
N GLU A 252 -11.87 -22.37 36.58
CA GLU A 252 -10.50 -21.86 36.72
C GLU A 252 -10.25 -20.58 35.91
N CYS A 253 -10.75 -20.53 34.66
CA CYS A 253 -10.57 -19.36 33.80
C CYS A 253 -11.30 -18.10 34.33
N LEU A 254 -12.46 -18.25 34.98
CA LEU A 254 -13.18 -17.14 35.62
C LEU A 254 -12.47 -16.67 36.89
N GLN A 255 -11.86 -17.60 37.64
CA GLN A 255 -11.03 -17.25 38.79
C GLN A 255 -9.81 -16.43 38.37
N PHE A 256 -9.17 -16.78 37.25
CA PHE A 256 -8.04 -16.00 36.71
C PHE A 256 -8.47 -14.63 36.18
N ILE A 257 -9.61 -14.52 35.49
CA ILE A 257 -10.19 -13.20 35.12
C ILE A 257 -10.39 -12.33 36.37
N ARG A 258 -10.95 -12.89 37.45
CA ARG A 258 -11.14 -12.18 38.72
C ARG A 258 -9.82 -11.67 39.31
N HIS A 259 -8.73 -12.43 39.25
CA HIS A 259 -7.42 -11.98 39.74
C HIS A 259 -6.90 -10.80 38.91
N ILE A 260 -6.95 -10.87 37.56
CA ILE A 260 -6.55 -9.77 36.66
C ILE A 260 -7.28 -8.47 37.01
N LEU A 261 -8.58 -8.56 37.27
CA LEU A 261 -9.42 -7.41 37.61
C LEU A 261 -9.12 -6.83 39.00
N GLN A 262 -8.74 -7.68 39.96
CA GLN A 262 -8.34 -7.26 41.31
C GLN A 262 -6.96 -6.60 41.31
N ASP A 263 -6.01 -7.12 40.53
CA ASP A 263 -4.70 -6.48 40.31
C ASP A 263 -4.87 -5.09 39.68
N ALA A 264 -5.73 -4.99 38.65
CA ALA A 264 -6.04 -3.71 38.00
C ALA A 264 -6.67 -2.69 38.96
N GLU A 265 -7.69 -3.10 39.71
CA GLU A 265 -8.36 -2.31 40.75
C GLU A 265 -7.38 -1.79 41.82
N TYR A 266 -6.46 -2.65 42.27
CA TYR A 266 -5.43 -2.29 43.23
C TYR A 266 -4.48 -1.20 42.69
N LEU A 267 -3.99 -1.36 41.46
CA LEU A 267 -3.10 -0.39 40.81
C LEU A 267 -3.79 0.96 40.56
N LEU A 268 -5.04 0.94 40.09
CA LEU A 268 -5.89 2.12 39.91
C LEU A 268 -6.05 2.90 41.22
N ARG A 269 -6.52 2.23 42.29
CA ARG A 269 -6.88 2.91 43.56
C ARG A 269 -5.69 3.31 44.42
N GLN A 270 -4.58 2.57 44.40
CA GLN A 270 -3.41 2.92 45.24
C GLN A 270 -2.43 3.89 44.59
N LYS A 271 -2.31 3.89 43.25
CA LYS A 271 -1.30 4.70 42.53
C LYS A 271 -1.92 5.82 41.67
N GLY A 272 -3.24 5.87 41.53
CA GLY A 272 -3.94 6.88 40.74
C GLY A 272 -3.68 6.79 39.23
N LYS A 273 -3.21 5.63 38.75
CA LYS A 273 -2.89 5.38 37.34
C LYS A 273 -4.09 4.73 36.65
N THR A 274 -4.58 5.34 35.58
CA THR A 274 -5.64 4.80 34.72
C THR A 274 -5.14 3.53 34.00
N LEU A 275 -5.56 2.35 34.48
CA LEU A 275 -5.12 1.05 33.92
C LEU A 275 -6.05 0.50 32.82
N PHE A 276 -7.21 1.11 32.61
CA PHE A 276 -8.10 0.85 31.48
C PHE A 276 -8.56 2.20 30.90
N GLU A 277 -7.74 2.79 30.04
CA GLU A 277 -8.15 3.94 29.21
C GLU A 277 -8.97 3.45 28.02
N ASP A 278 -8.64 2.27 27.46
CA ASP A 278 -9.52 1.55 26.54
C ASP A 278 -10.65 0.78 27.29
N ILE A 279 -11.54 1.57 27.91
CA ILE A 279 -12.78 1.10 28.53
C ILE A 279 -13.65 0.31 27.53
N TYR A 280 -13.54 0.63 26.24
CA TYR A 280 -14.38 0.09 25.17
C TYR A 280 -14.05 -1.37 24.84
N ARG A 281 -12.77 -1.73 24.70
CA ARG A 281 -12.35 -3.13 24.44
C ARG A 281 -12.66 -4.05 25.60
N LEU A 282 -12.42 -3.61 26.84
CA LEU A 282 -12.77 -4.38 28.03
C LEU A 282 -14.29 -4.59 28.13
N SER A 283 -15.08 -3.53 27.94
CA SER A 283 -16.54 -3.61 27.90
C SER A 283 -17.06 -4.51 26.77
N TYR A 284 -16.42 -4.45 25.60
CA TYR A 284 -16.76 -5.33 24.47
C TYR A 284 -16.49 -6.81 24.79
N ALA A 285 -15.37 -7.13 25.42
CA ALA A 285 -15.08 -8.49 25.88
C ALA A 285 -16.15 -8.99 26.87
N PHE A 286 -16.52 -8.16 27.85
CA PHE A 286 -17.51 -8.53 28.86
C PHE A 286 -18.90 -8.80 28.26
N ASP A 287 -19.33 -8.03 27.25
CA ASP A 287 -20.57 -8.32 26.52
C ASP A 287 -20.47 -9.53 25.59
N GLN A 288 -19.37 -9.70 24.86
CA GLN A 288 -19.19 -10.83 23.93
C GLN A 288 -19.21 -12.20 24.64
N PHE A 289 -18.78 -12.22 25.91
CA PHE A 289 -18.65 -13.43 26.72
C PHE A 289 -19.62 -13.48 27.92
N ASN A 290 -20.55 -12.53 28.04
CA ASN A 290 -21.53 -12.42 29.14
C ASN A 290 -20.90 -12.45 30.55
N LEU A 291 -19.82 -11.69 30.75
CA LEU A 291 -19.02 -11.73 31.98
C LEU A 291 -19.47 -10.76 33.09
N TRP A 292 -20.32 -9.77 32.77
CA TRP A 292 -20.66 -8.70 33.72
C TRP A 292 -21.12 -9.24 35.07
N ASP A 293 -22.11 -10.14 35.07
CA ASP A 293 -22.78 -10.60 36.28
C ASP A 293 -21.88 -11.52 37.14
N GLU A 294 -20.79 -12.07 36.59
CA GLU A 294 -19.77 -12.87 37.29
C GLU A 294 -18.77 -12.01 38.11
N PHE A 295 -18.69 -10.71 37.81
CA PHE A 295 -17.68 -9.79 38.39
C PHE A 295 -18.25 -8.45 38.87
N MET A 296 -19.58 -8.28 38.94
CA MET A 296 -20.24 -7.05 39.43
C MET A 296 -19.86 -6.66 40.88
N ASP A 297 -19.33 -7.59 41.67
CA ASP A 297 -18.86 -7.35 43.04
C ASP A 297 -17.46 -6.70 43.10
N ILE A 298 -16.78 -6.56 41.96
CA ILE A 298 -15.53 -5.78 41.85
C ILE A 298 -15.92 -4.32 41.53
N PRO A 299 -15.62 -3.34 42.39
CA PRO A 299 -16.07 -1.96 42.20
C PRO A 299 -15.61 -1.33 40.87
N LEU A 300 -14.41 -1.65 40.38
CA LEU A 300 -13.95 -1.30 39.03
C LEU A 300 -14.91 -1.75 37.92
N ILE A 301 -15.45 -2.97 38.00
CA ILE A 301 -16.41 -3.49 37.01
C ILE A 301 -17.75 -2.78 37.14
N GLN A 302 -18.17 -2.40 38.35
CA GLN A 302 -19.34 -1.56 38.55
C GLN A 302 -19.14 -0.18 37.93
N GLU A 303 -18.02 0.49 38.21
CA GLU A 303 -17.69 1.82 37.66
C GLU A 303 -17.55 1.78 36.13
N LEU A 304 -16.92 0.74 35.57
CA LEU A 304 -16.85 0.50 34.12
C LEU A 304 -18.23 0.23 33.51
N LYS A 305 -19.11 -0.53 34.16
CA LYS A 305 -20.48 -0.77 33.69
C LYS A 305 -21.33 0.49 33.76
N GLU A 306 -21.19 1.28 34.82
CA GLU A 306 -21.86 2.59 34.94
C GLU A 306 -21.35 3.59 33.89
N GLY A 307 -20.05 3.60 33.57
CA GLY A 307 -19.48 4.39 32.47
C GLY A 307 -19.96 3.91 31.09
N ARG A 308 -19.97 2.60 30.86
CA ARG A 308 -20.50 1.96 29.64
C ARG A 308 -21.98 2.26 29.43
N ASP A 309 -22.78 2.17 30.49
CA ASP A 309 -24.23 2.37 30.44
C ASP A 309 -24.60 3.86 30.28
N LYS A 310 -23.76 4.78 30.77
CA LYS A 310 -23.86 6.22 30.42
C LYS A 310 -23.58 6.47 28.93
N ASN A 311 -22.67 5.71 28.31
CA ASN A 311 -22.22 5.88 26.91
C ASN A 311 -22.87 4.92 25.90
N GLN A 312 -24.03 4.32 26.21
CA GLN A 312 -24.69 3.34 25.33
C GLN A 312 -24.91 3.86 23.89
N LEU A 313 -25.32 5.12 23.72
CA LEU A 313 -25.58 5.72 22.40
C LEU A 313 -24.31 5.84 21.53
N LEU A 314 -23.19 6.22 22.12
CA LEU A 314 -21.89 6.32 21.44
C LEU A 314 -21.42 4.94 20.99
N ARG A 315 -21.57 3.94 21.86
CA ARG A 315 -21.24 2.55 21.53
C ARG A 315 -22.13 1.97 20.43
N GLU A 316 -23.43 2.26 20.45
CA GLU A 316 -24.34 1.90 19.36
C GLU A 316 -23.93 2.58 18.05
N ALA A 317 -23.44 3.83 18.10
CA ALA A 317 -22.89 4.54 16.96
C ALA A 317 -21.62 3.86 16.41
N GLU A 318 -20.66 3.51 17.26
CA GLU A 318 -19.44 2.79 16.89
C GLU A 318 -19.74 1.41 16.28
N VAL A 319 -20.66 0.64 16.89
CA VAL A 319 -21.06 -0.69 16.36
C VAL A 319 -21.71 -0.55 14.98
N LYS A 320 -22.51 0.49 14.75
CA LYS A 320 -23.09 0.80 13.43
C LYS A 320 -22.02 1.24 12.43
N LEU A 321 -21.10 2.13 12.82
CA LEU A 321 -19.97 2.52 11.96
C LEU A 321 -19.11 1.30 11.59
N MET A 322 -18.80 0.44 12.54
CA MET A 322 -18.05 -0.80 12.31
C MET A 322 -18.83 -1.80 11.42
N SER A 323 -20.17 -1.77 11.42
CA SER A 323 -20.99 -2.53 10.46
C SER A 323 -20.90 -1.95 9.04
N ILE A 324 -20.90 -0.61 8.90
CA ILE A 324 -20.66 0.07 7.62
C ILE A 324 -19.24 -0.29 7.10
N MET A 325 -18.22 -0.13 7.93
CA MET A 325 -16.83 -0.48 7.61
C MET A 325 -16.66 -1.96 7.23
N LYS A 326 -17.26 -2.90 7.98
CA LYS A 326 -17.21 -4.33 7.64
C LYS A 326 -17.89 -4.65 6.31
N THR A 327 -18.89 -3.87 5.91
CA THR A 327 -19.52 -4.01 4.60
C THR A 327 -18.57 -3.54 3.49
N MET A 328 -17.83 -2.45 3.72
CA MET A 328 -16.79 -1.96 2.81
C MET A 328 -15.55 -2.89 2.71
N ARG A 329 -15.27 -3.70 3.74
CA ARG A 329 -14.14 -4.68 3.80
C ARG A 329 -14.27 -5.90 2.88
N ILE A 330 -15.33 -6.02 2.07
CA ILE A 330 -15.61 -7.25 1.28
C ILE A 330 -15.67 -7.01 -0.23
N GLU A 331 -15.91 -5.78 -0.69
CA GLU A 331 -15.71 -5.45 -2.12
C GLU A 331 -14.23 -5.58 -2.52
N GLU A 332 -13.32 -5.50 -1.55
CA GLU A 332 -11.87 -5.77 -1.64
C GLU A 332 -11.52 -7.25 -1.93
N TYR A 333 -12.50 -8.13 -2.02
CA TYR A 333 -12.30 -9.52 -2.44
C TYR A 333 -13.18 -9.89 -3.62
N ASP A 334 -14.49 -9.61 -3.57
CA ASP A 334 -15.41 -10.11 -4.61
C ASP A 334 -15.34 -9.31 -5.93
N ALA A 335 -14.93 -8.04 -5.94
CA ALA A 335 -14.59 -7.34 -7.19
C ALA A 335 -13.29 -7.85 -7.84
N LEU A 336 -12.46 -8.57 -7.08
CA LEU A 336 -11.28 -9.30 -7.56
C LEU A 336 -11.59 -10.80 -7.82
N LYS A 337 -12.80 -11.28 -7.49
CA LYS A 337 -13.24 -12.69 -7.55
C LYS A 337 -14.57 -12.96 -8.26
N ILE A 338 -15.05 -11.98 -9.02
CA ILE A 338 -16.01 -12.20 -10.12
C ILE A 338 -15.32 -11.87 -11.48
N GLY A 339 -13.99 -11.61 -11.43
CA GLY A 339 -13.03 -11.54 -12.55
C GLY A 339 -11.78 -12.49 -12.56
N ARG A 340 -11.55 -13.47 -11.65
CA ARG A 340 -10.52 -14.58 -11.76
C ARG A 340 -10.78 -16.06 -11.25
N ARG A 341 -11.82 -16.84 -11.67
CA ARG A 341 -12.17 -18.27 -11.26
C ARG A 341 -13.11 -19.20 -12.14
N GLY A 342 -14.08 -19.98 -11.56
CA GLY A 342 -14.81 -21.18 -12.09
C GLY A 342 -15.98 -21.20 -13.14
N ILE A 343 -15.71 -20.96 -14.44
CA ILE A 343 -16.27 -21.79 -15.55
C ILE A 343 -15.60 -23.17 -15.48
N VAL A 344 -14.36 -23.16 -14.98
CA VAL A 344 -13.50 -24.28 -14.58
C VAL A 344 -14.17 -25.25 -13.59
N LEU A 345 -15.30 -24.88 -12.96
CA LEU A 345 -15.99 -25.71 -11.96
C LEU A 345 -17.26 -26.42 -12.46
N ALA A 346 -17.76 -26.14 -13.68
CA ALA A 346 -19.09 -26.58 -14.10
C ALA A 346 -19.10 -27.80 -15.05
N TYR A 347 -18.07 -27.99 -15.90
CA TYR A 347 -18.04 -29.06 -16.92
C TYR A 347 -16.64 -29.63 -17.09
N ASP A 348 -16.53 -30.97 -17.14
CA ASP A 348 -15.27 -31.64 -17.49
C ASP A 348 -15.12 -31.70 -19.02
N LEU A 349 -14.38 -30.73 -19.56
CA LEU A 349 -14.10 -30.63 -21.00
C LEU A 349 -13.19 -31.75 -21.54
N ASN A 350 -12.75 -32.70 -20.70
CA ASN A 350 -12.09 -33.93 -21.18
C ASN A 350 -13.11 -35.03 -21.51
N ASN A 351 -14.36 -34.90 -21.05
CA ASN A 351 -15.44 -35.78 -21.45
C ASN A 351 -16.03 -35.31 -22.78
N ILE A 352 -15.73 -36.05 -23.85
CA ILE A 352 -16.21 -35.76 -25.21
C ILE A 352 -17.75 -35.72 -25.27
N HIS A 353 -18.45 -36.43 -24.38
CA HIS A 353 -19.91 -36.45 -24.34
C HIS A 353 -20.51 -35.18 -23.71
N ASP A 354 -19.79 -34.56 -22.76
CA ASP A 354 -20.17 -33.25 -22.20
C ASP A 354 -19.88 -32.12 -23.21
N ILE A 355 -18.82 -32.26 -24.03
CA ILE A 355 -18.61 -31.40 -25.21
C ILE A 355 -19.77 -31.54 -26.22
N GLU A 356 -20.20 -32.76 -26.54
CA GLU A 356 -21.34 -32.99 -27.45
C GLU A 356 -22.65 -32.41 -26.91
N GLU A 357 -22.89 -32.51 -25.60
CA GLU A 357 -24.09 -31.98 -24.97
C GLU A 357 -24.06 -30.44 -24.90
N VAL A 358 -22.90 -29.82 -24.59
CA VAL A 358 -22.68 -28.37 -24.72
C VAL A 358 -22.90 -27.92 -26.17
N TYR A 359 -22.37 -28.64 -27.15
CA TYR A 359 -22.54 -28.33 -28.57
C TYR A 359 -24.02 -28.44 -29.02
N ARG A 360 -24.78 -29.43 -28.53
CA ARG A 360 -26.24 -29.51 -28.74
C ARG A 360 -26.99 -28.36 -28.10
N GLN A 361 -26.69 -28.01 -26.85
CA GLN A 361 -27.39 -26.96 -26.12
C GLN A 361 -27.14 -25.58 -26.75
N ILE A 362 -25.92 -25.31 -27.23
CA ILE A 362 -25.57 -24.12 -28.02
C ILE A 362 -26.41 -24.02 -29.31
N ILE A 363 -26.68 -25.14 -29.99
CA ILE A 363 -27.49 -25.17 -31.22
C ILE A 363 -29.00 -25.12 -30.93
N ALA A 364 -29.44 -25.56 -29.75
CA ALA A 364 -30.86 -25.68 -29.39
C ALA A 364 -31.52 -24.40 -28.85
N GLN A 365 -30.74 -23.44 -28.34
CA GLN A 365 -31.30 -22.26 -27.68
C GLN A 365 -31.72 -21.17 -28.68
N LYS A 366 -33.04 -21.01 -28.82
CA LYS A 366 -33.67 -19.87 -29.51
C LYS A 366 -33.57 -18.58 -28.68
N PRO A 367 -33.62 -17.40 -29.31
CA PRO A 367 -33.67 -16.13 -28.58
C PRO A 367 -35.04 -15.99 -27.89
N ASP A 368 -35.07 -16.15 -26.58
CA ASP A 368 -35.89 -15.39 -25.61
C ASP A 368 -35.73 -15.98 -24.18
N ALA A 369 -35.93 -15.12 -23.16
CA ALA A 369 -35.84 -15.37 -21.71
C ALA A 369 -34.44 -15.31 -21.04
N LEU A 370 -34.44 -15.11 -19.71
CA LEU A 370 -33.37 -14.49 -18.90
C LEU A 370 -32.76 -15.43 -17.82
N THR A 371 -31.63 -14.98 -17.24
CA THR A 371 -30.99 -15.40 -15.95
C THR A 371 -30.08 -16.66 -15.95
N PRO A 372 -29.15 -16.83 -14.97
CA PRO A 372 -28.10 -15.89 -14.55
C PRO A 372 -26.68 -16.53 -14.34
N ILE A 373 -25.63 -15.68 -14.40
CA ILE A 373 -24.26 -15.74 -13.82
C ILE A 373 -23.68 -17.11 -13.38
N THR A 374 -22.54 -17.52 -13.97
CA THR A 374 -21.24 -17.59 -13.24
C THR A 374 -20.02 -17.78 -14.17
N ILE A 375 -19.13 -16.78 -14.11
CA ILE A 375 -17.67 -16.93 -14.05
C ILE A 375 -16.88 -17.30 -15.35
N VAL A 376 -16.00 -16.42 -15.81
CA VAL A 376 -15.03 -16.65 -16.92
C VAL A 376 -13.69 -17.26 -16.48
N GLU A 377 -13.34 -17.24 -15.21
CA GLU A 377 -12.26 -16.31 -14.92
C GLU A 377 -10.83 -16.86 -14.55
N GLU A 378 -10.57 -18.17 -14.37
CA GLU A 378 -9.25 -18.71 -13.91
C GLU A 378 -8.15 -18.89 -15.00
N VAL A 379 -8.39 -18.54 -16.27
CA VAL A 379 -7.50 -18.89 -17.40
C VAL A 379 -6.35 -17.91 -17.66
N ASP A 380 -6.54 -16.61 -17.42
CA ASP A 380 -5.57 -15.56 -17.76
C ASP A 380 -4.27 -15.56 -16.92
N ALA A 381 -4.08 -16.55 -16.04
CA ALA A 381 -2.89 -16.65 -15.17
C ALA A 381 -1.76 -17.53 -15.75
N ILE A 382 -2.00 -18.27 -16.84
CA ILE A 382 -1.05 -19.29 -17.37
C ILE A 382 -0.29 -18.83 -18.62
N ILE A 383 -0.78 -17.81 -19.34
CA ILE A 383 -0.29 -17.44 -20.68
C ILE A 383 1.10 -16.75 -20.67
N ASP A 384 1.57 -16.25 -19.53
CA ASP A 384 2.85 -15.51 -19.44
C ASP A 384 4.11 -16.38 -19.33
N TYR A 385 4.02 -17.72 -19.25
CA TYR A 385 5.16 -18.55 -18.83
C TYR A 385 5.92 -19.38 -19.90
N ASP A 386 5.56 -19.37 -21.19
CA ASP A 386 6.36 -20.06 -22.23
C ASP A 386 6.43 -19.32 -23.58
N ALA A 387 7.66 -18.94 -23.97
CA ALA A 387 7.94 -18.24 -25.22
C ALA A 387 7.92 -19.16 -26.46
N SER A 388 8.15 -20.47 -26.30
CA SER A 388 8.20 -21.42 -27.42
C SER A 388 6.82 -21.69 -28.03
N LEU A 389 5.78 -21.68 -27.19
CA LEU A 389 4.38 -21.83 -27.60
C LEU A 389 3.91 -20.60 -28.41
N LYS A 390 4.44 -19.41 -28.11
CA LYS A 390 4.09 -18.13 -28.74
C LYS A 390 4.52 -18.05 -30.21
N GLU A 391 5.68 -18.62 -30.55
CA GLU A 391 6.16 -18.72 -31.92
C GLU A 391 5.37 -19.78 -32.71
N HIS A 392 5.08 -20.94 -32.10
CA HIS A 392 4.31 -22.02 -32.74
C HIS A 392 2.86 -21.59 -33.08
N LEU A 393 2.22 -20.79 -32.24
CA LEU A 393 0.87 -20.25 -32.46
C LEU A 393 0.80 -19.18 -33.57
N ARG A 394 1.93 -18.53 -33.89
CA ARG A 394 2.04 -17.64 -35.06
C ARG A 394 2.23 -18.41 -36.36
N GLU A 395 3.09 -19.43 -36.37
CA GLU A 395 3.38 -20.24 -37.57
C GLU A 395 2.19 -21.11 -37.99
N THR A 396 1.33 -21.51 -37.05
CA THR A 396 0.12 -22.30 -37.31
C THR A 396 -1.12 -21.47 -37.68
N GLY A 397 -1.01 -20.14 -37.71
CA GLY A 397 -2.12 -19.23 -38.06
C GLY A 397 -3.24 -19.15 -37.01
N GLN A 398 -3.00 -19.62 -35.79
CA GLN A 398 -3.99 -19.63 -34.71
C GLN A 398 -4.17 -18.26 -34.03
N ILE A 399 -3.34 -17.28 -34.38
CA ILE A 399 -3.64 -15.86 -34.26
C ILE A 399 -4.10 -15.37 -35.65
N PRO A 400 -5.41 -15.14 -35.88
CA PRO A 400 -5.87 -14.40 -37.06
C PRO A 400 -5.26 -12.99 -37.05
N PRO A 401 -4.78 -12.47 -38.18
CA PRO A 401 -4.07 -11.18 -38.20
C PRO A 401 -4.94 -9.99 -37.76
N ASP A 402 -6.27 -10.13 -37.87
CA ASP A 402 -7.22 -9.02 -37.76
C ASP A 402 -8.32 -9.34 -36.72
N ARG A 403 -8.06 -9.20 -35.41
CA ARG A 403 -9.14 -9.13 -34.40
C ARG A 403 -8.93 -8.07 -33.31
N GLN A 404 -9.90 -7.14 -33.34
CA GLN A 404 -10.52 -6.32 -32.30
C GLN A 404 -10.10 -6.56 -30.84
N THR A 405 -9.97 -5.46 -30.10
CA THR A 405 -9.31 -5.44 -28.79
C THR A 405 -10.25 -5.71 -27.62
N ILE A 406 -9.68 -6.19 -26.51
CA ILE A 406 -10.33 -6.44 -25.20
C ILE A 406 -11.18 -5.24 -24.73
N ASN A 407 -10.80 -4.01 -25.13
CA ASN A 407 -11.53 -2.78 -24.84
C ASN A 407 -12.96 -2.78 -25.40
N GLU A 408 -13.20 -3.34 -26.58
CA GLU A 408 -14.54 -3.40 -27.20
C GLU A 408 -15.49 -4.33 -26.43
N ILE A 409 -14.93 -5.35 -25.77
CA ILE A 409 -15.68 -6.25 -24.87
C ILE A 409 -15.95 -5.53 -23.53
N GLN A 410 -14.99 -4.78 -22.98
CA GLN A 410 -15.20 -3.96 -21.78
C GLN A 410 -16.23 -2.85 -21.99
N ASP A 411 -16.23 -2.16 -23.13
CA ASP A 411 -17.22 -1.12 -23.44
C ASP A 411 -18.62 -1.73 -23.65
N ALA A 412 -18.72 -2.96 -24.19
CA ALA A 412 -19.98 -3.69 -24.30
C ALA A 412 -20.51 -4.22 -22.95
N ILE A 413 -19.63 -4.60 -22.02
CA ILE A 413 -19.98 -4.96 -20.63
C ILE A 413 -20.41 -3.70 -19.85
N SER A 414 -19.71 -2.58 -20.04
CA SER A 414 -20.06 -1.26 -19.46
C SER A 414 -21.42 -0.71 -19.93
N LEU A 415 -22.00 -1.30 -20.98
CA LEU A 415 -23.35 -1.00 -21.49
C LEU A 415 -24.43 -1.99 -21.01
N ARG A 416 -24.07 -3.06 -20.29
CA ARG A 416 -24.99 -4.14 -19.88
C ARG A 416 -24.98 -4.44 -18.38
N ASP A 417 -23.84 -4.28 -17.71
CA ASP A 417 -23.81 -4.31 -16.25
C ASP A 417 -24.30 -2.95 -15.72
N ASP A 418 -25.55 -2.94 -15.27
CA ASP A 418 -26.11 -1.81 -14.55
C ASP A 418 -25.53 -1.73 -13.14
N LEU A 419 -24.28 -1.24 -13.06
CA LEU A 419 -23.51 -0.93 -11.85
C LEU A 419 -24.21 0.12 -10.95
N THR A 420 -25.40 0.62 -11.33
CA THR A 420 -26.27 1.42 -10.46
C THR A 420 -27.17 0.58 -9.55
N THR A 421 -27.24 -0.75 -9.74
CA THR A 421 -28.00 -1.64 -8.85
C THR A 421 -27.21 -2.00 -7.60
N ALA A 422 -27.70 -1.53 -6.44
CA ALA A 422 -27.00 -1.68 -5.18
C ALA A 422 -26.97 -3.14 -4.68
N ALA A 423 -25.79 -3.58 -4.22
CA ALA A 423 -25.57 -4.91 -3.67
C ALA A 423 -26.25 -5.10 -2.29
N THR A 424 -27.56 -5.38 -2.30
CA THR A 424 -28.40 -5.99 -1.24
C THR A 424 -28.33 -5.45 0.21
N LYS A 425 -27.58 -4.36 0.46
CA LYS A 425 -27.29 -3.82 1.79
C LYS A 425 -27.52 -2.31 1.94
N GLU A 426 -27.91 -1.60 0.87
CA GLU A 426 -28.14 -0.13 0.92
C GLU A 426 -29.11 0.24 2.03
N SER A 427 -30.27 -0.42 2.11
CA SER A 427 -31.29 -0.19 3.15
C SER A 427 -30.79 -0.45 4.59
N ALA A 428 -29.87 -1.39 4.79
CA ALA A 428 -29.24 -1.64 6.08
C ALA A 428 -28.25 -0.51 6.45
N ILE A 429 -27.46 -0.03 5.50
CA ILE A 429 -26.55 1.11 5.66
C ILE A 429 -27.33 2.40 5.86
N VAL A 430 -28.45 2.60 5.17
CA VAL A 430 -29.39 3.72 5.35
C VAL A 430 -29.88 3.81 6.79
N ASN A 431 -30.30 2.69 7.38
CA ASN A 431 -30.70 2.67 8.79
C ASN A 431 -29.55 2.98 9.76
N GLN A 432 -28.31 2.62 9.41
CA GLN A 432 -27.12 2.90 10.20
C GLN A 432 -26.69 4.38 10.10
N VAL A 433 -26.65 4.95 8.89
CA VAL A 433 -26.34 6.37 8.65
C VAL A 433 -27.44 7.27 9.22
N ASN A 434 -28.71 6.93 9.07
CA ASN A 434 -29.82 7.72 9.64
C ASN A 434 -29.78 7.78 11.17
N PHE A 435 -29.38 6.69 11.85
CA PHE A 435 -29.14 6.72 13.29
C PHE A 435 -28.00 7.67 13.65
N LEU A 436 -26.87 7.62 12.92
CA LEU A 436 -25.72 8.50 13.18
C LEU A 436 -26.08 9.98 12.93
N ARG A 437 -26.91 10.28 11.93
CA ARG A 437 -27.46 11.61 11.65
C ARG A 437 -28.42 12.12 12.74
N GLN A 438 -28.99 11.23 13.54
CA GLN A 438 -29.92 11.55 14.65
C GLN A 438 -29.22 11.75 16.00
N LEU A 439 -27.92 11.43 16.13
CA LEU A 439 -27.19 11.59 17.39
C LEU A 439 -27.24 13.04 17.86
N HIS A 440 -27.66 13.24 19.11
CA HIS A 440 -27.80 14.58 19.67
C HIS A 440 -26.43 15.22 19.95
N PHE A 441 -26.43 16.54 19.78
CA PHE A 441 -25.29 17.42 20.02
C PHE A 441 -25.16 17.73 21.52
N ASP A 442 -24.86 16.71 22.33
CA ASP A 442 -24.37 16.96 23.68
C ASP A 442 -22.97 17.58 23.61
N ASN A 443 -22.70 18.60 24.43
CA ASN A 443 -21.50 19.44 24.29
C ASN A 443 -20.20 18.68 24.57
N GLU A 444 -20.25 17.63 25.40
CA GLU A 444 -19.09 16.83 25.77
C GLU A 444 -18.69 15.84 24.66
N ILE A 445 -19.67 15.24 23.96
CA ILE A 445 -19.47 14.16 22.97
C ILE A 445 -19.68 14.67 21.52
N TYR A 446 -19.99 15.96 21.33
CA TYR A 446 -20.27 16.59 20.03
C TYR A 446 -19.27 16.21 18.95
N LEU A 447 -17.98 16.26 19.25
CA LEU A 447 -16.90 16.06 18.29
C LEU A 447 -16.76 14.59 17.86
N GLU A 448 -16.97 13.65 18.77
CA GLU A 448 -16.88 12.21 18.50
C GLU A 448 -18.09 11.74 17.69
N ASN A 449 -19.32 12.11 18.09
CA ASN A 449 -20.53 11.86 17.32
C ASN A 449 -20.42 12.43 15.89
N HIS A 450 -19.84 13.63 15.77
CA HIS A 450 -19.62 14.29 14.50
C HIS A 450 -18.51 13.60 13.67
N LEU A 451 -17.47 13.05 14.29
CA LEU A 451 -16.46 12.22 13.63
C LEU A 451 -17.07 10.93 13.10
N LEU A 452 -17.78 10.16 13.94
CA LEU A 452 -18.45 8.91 13.56
C LEU A 452 -19.45 9.12 12.40
N HIS A 453 -20.24 10.19 12.44
CA HIS A 453 -21.13 10.57 11.34
C HIS A 453 -20.36 10.90 10.06
N THR A 454 -19.26 11.67 10.14
CA THR A 454 -18.46 12.04 8.96
C THR A 454 -17.79 10.82 8.33
N LEU A 455 -17.27 9.90 9.14
CA LEU A 455 -16.71 8.63 8.69
C LEU A 455 -17.76 7.79 7.95
N ALA A 456 -18.98 7.67 8.52
CA ALA A 456 -20.07 6.95 7.88
C ALA A 456 -20.49 7.57 6.54
N LEU A 457 -20.54 8.90 6.41
CA LEU A 457 -20.81 9.59 5.15
C LEU A 457 -19.72 9.32 4.10
N ILE A 458 -18.45 9.37 4.48
CA ILE A 458 -17.32 9.08 3.57
C ILE A 458 -17.38 7.63 3.08
N TYR A 459 -17.60 6.67 3.98
CA TYR A 459 -17.73 5.26 3.61
C TYR A 459 -18.97 4.99 2.75
N ALA A 460 -20.10 5.64 3.04
CA ALA A 460 -21.31 5.54 2.24
C ALA A 460 -21.11 6.13 0.82
N VAL A 461 -20.42 7.27 0.68
CA VAL A 461 -20.06 7.80 -0.65
C VAL A 461 -19.02 6.93 -1.35
N GLY A 462 -18.13 6.24 -0.63
CA GLY A 462 -17.30 5.19 -1.22
C GLY A 462 -18.16 4.09 -1.87
N MET A 463 -19.12 3.53 -1.13
CA MET A 463 -19.96 2.41 -1.61
C MET A 463 -20.98 2.82 -2.69
N PHE A 464 -21.58 4.02 -2.62
CA PHE A 464 -22.72 4.39 -3.47
C PHE A 464 -22.51 5.66 -4.33
N GLY A 465 -21.40 6.38 -4.14
CA GLY A 465 -21.22 7.72 -4.71
C GLY A 465 -22.23 8.73 -4.13
N PHE A 466 -22.36 9.89 -4.78
CA PHE A 466 -23.39 10.88 -4.42
C PHE A 466 -24.80 10.53 -4.94
N ASN A 467 -24.94 9.44 -5.69
CA ASN A 467 -26.16 9.10 -6.43
C ASN A 467 -27.11 8.11 -5.70
N SER A 468 -26.86 7.80 -4.41
CA SER A 468 -27.77 6.97 -3.60
C SER A 468 -29.15 7.61 -3.48
N LYS A 469 -30.17 6.90 -3.98
CA LYS A 469 -31.58 7.32 -3.94
C LYS A 469 -32.13 7.33 -2.51
N GLU A 470 -31.64 6.44 -1.65
CA GLU A 470 -32.11 6.29 -0.27
C GLU A 470 -31.39 7.21 0.72
N LEU A 471 -30.05 7.31 0.65
CA LEU A 471 -29.24 8.09 1.61
C LEU A 471 -29.31 9.61 1.38
N LYS A 472 -29.43 10.04 0.11
CA LYS A 472 -29.49 11.45 -0.33
C LYS A 472 -28.31 12.30 0.19
N ILE A 473 -27.10 11.74 0.23
CA ILE A 473 -25.89 12.42 0.68
C ILE A 473 -25.50 13.50 -0.33
N THR A 474 -25.18 14.72 0.14
CA THR A 474 -24.74 15.81 -0.74
C THR A 474 -23.25 16.09 -0.60
N LYS A 475 -22.70 16.78 -1.61
CA LYS A 475 -21.29 17.24 -1.63
C LYS A 475 -21.04 18.22 -0.47
N GLU A 476 -22.02 19.09 -0.24
CA GLU A 476 -22.01 20.15 0.78
C GLU A 476 -22.06 19.58 2.20
N GLU A 477 -22.79 18.48 2.43
CA GLU A 477 -22.85 17.79 3.72
C GLU A 477 -21.45 17.31 4.13
N ILE A 478 -20.78 16.54 3.27
CA ILE A 478 -19.43 16.02 3.54
C ILE A 478 -18.43 17.16 3.73
N ILE A 479 -18.40 18.16 2.84
CA ILE A 479 -17.46 19.29 2.94
C ILE A 479 -17.67 20.06 4.27
N THR A 480 -18.93 20.33 4.64
CA THR A 480 -19.25 21.05 5.89
C THR A 480 -18.81 20.26 7.12
N HIS A 481 -19.09 18.95 7.15
CA HIS A 481 -18.69 18.10 8.25
C HIS A 481 -17.17 17.95 8.34
N THR A 482 -16.46 17.70 7.24
CA THR A 482 -15.00 17.58 7.27
C THR A 482 -14.31 18.89 7.70
N ASN A 483 -14.78 20.05 7.23
CA ASN A 483 -14.20 21.35 7.62
C ASN A 483 -14.28 21.60 9.14
N LYS A 484 -15.40 21.27 9.79
CA LYS A 484 -15.55 21.39 11.25
C LYS A 484 -14.55 20.52 12.01
N LEU A 485 -14.28 19.30 11.54
CA LEU A 485 -13.30 18.40 12.17
C LEU A 485 -11.85 18.90 11.95
N CYS A 486 -11.57 19.57 10.83
CA CYS A 486 -10.27 20.18 10.55
C CYS A 486 -9.90 21.28 11.57
N GLU A 487 -10.86 22.15 11.94
CA GLU A 487 -10.67 23.18 12.98
C GLU A 487 -10.31 22.58 14.35
N LYS A 488 -10.63 21.31 14.56
CA LYS A 488 -10.49 20.57 15.81
C LYS A 488 -9.37 19.52 15.79
N LYS A 489 -8.56 19.49 14.72
CA LYS A 489 -7.42 18.58 14.49
C LYS A 489 -7.76 17.08 14.32
N PHE A 490 -9.04 16.69 14.28
CA PHE A 490 -9.49 15.30 14.08
C PHE A 490 -9.35 14.78 12.63
N VAL A 491 -8.78 15.57 11.71
CA VAL A 491 -8.69 15.22 10.28
C VAL A 491 -7.77 14.02 9.98
N ILE A 492 -6.87 13.65 10.90
CA ILE A 492 -5.98 12.48 10.76
C ILE A 492 -6.81 11.19 10.61
N GLU A 493 -7.86 11.04 11.41
CA GLU A 493 -8.76 9.88 11.42
C GLU A 493 -9.55 9.72 10.10
N LEU A 494 -9.61 10.76 9.28
CA LEU A 494 -10.33 10.74 7.99
C LEU A 494 -9.44 10.27 6.82
N ILE A 495 -8.13 10.18 6.99
CA ILE A 495 -7.16 9.92 5.92
C ILE A 495 -7.42 8.58 5.21
N GLU A 496 -7.37 7.47 5.95
CA GLU A 496 -7.60 6.12 5.40
C GLU A 496 -9.02 5.99 4.80
N PRO A 497 -10.11 6.42 5.47
CA PRO A 497 -11.45 6.49 4.88
C PRO A 497 -11.51 7.21 3.54
N LEU A 498 -10.87 8.39 3.43
CA LEU A 498 -10.88 9.20 2.20
C LEU A 498 -10.09 8.53 1.07
N VAL A 499 -8.88 8.04 1.33
CA VAL A 499 -8.06 7.30 0.35
C VAL A 499 -8.85 6.13 -0.21
N ARG A 500 -9.48 5.33 0.67
CA ARG A 500 -10.26 4.16 0.29
C ARG A 500 -11.53 4.49 -0.47
N ALA A 501 -12.26 5.54 -0.07
CA ALA A 501 -13.44 6.01 -0.79
C ALA A 501 -13.08 6.56 -2.19
N VAL A 502 -11.98 7.31 -2.33
CA VAL A 502 -11.45 7.74 -3.63
C VAL A 502 -11.15 6.55 -4.53
N THR A 503 -10.39 5.57 -4.03
CA THR A 503 -10.04 4.35 -4.78
C THR A 503 -11.30 3.65 -5.30
N LEU A 504 -12.27 3.40 -4.43
CA LEU A 504 -13.49 2.67 -4.79
C LEU A 504 -14.34 3.43 -5.81
N ARG A 505 -14.39 4.77 -5.74
CA ARG A 505 -15.11 5.58 -6.74
C ARG A 505 -14.34 5.73 -8.06
N ALA A 506 -13.01 5.70 -8.03
CA ALA A 506 -12.19 5.67 -9.24
C ALA A 506 -12.38 4.35 -10.00
N ALA A 507 -12.34 3.21 -9.30
CA ALA A 507 -12.62 1.89 -9.87
C ALA A 507 -14.04 1.77 -10.46
N ARG A 508 -15.01 2.53 -9.95
CA ARG A 508 -16.39 2.60 -10.43
C ARG A 508 -16.69 3.80 -11.36
N PHE A 509 -15.65 4.43 -11.90
CA PHE A 509 -15.75 5.53 -12.88
C PHE A 509 -16.60 6.74 -12.47
N ASP A 510 -16.65 7.07 -11.17
CA ASP A 510 -17.37 8.23 -10.62
C ASP A 510 -16.40 9.36 -10.24
N GLY A 511 -16.02 10.12 -11.26
CA GLY A 511 -15.13 11.26 -11.17
C GLY A 511 -15.67 12.44 -10.36
N GLU A 512 -17.00 12.59 -10.23
CA GLU A 512 -17.56 13.64 -9.37
C GLU A 512 -17.30 13.34 -7.90
N ALA A 513 -17.52 12.09 -7.46
CA ALA A 513 -17.19 11.67 -6.11
C ALA A 513 -15.68 11.73 -5.85
N VAL A 514 -14.87 11.19 -6.78
CA VAL A 514 -13.40 11.26 -6.70
C VAL A 514 -12.91 12.70 -6.56
N LEU A 515 -13.40 13.63 -7.38
CA LEU A 515 -12.95 15.03 -7.34
C LEU A 515 -13.23 15.71 -6.00
N VAL A 516 -14.41 15.50 -5.41
CA VAL A 516 -14.75 16.09 -4.10
C VAL A 516 -13.89 15.49 -3.00
N LEU A 517 -13.74 14.16 -2.97
CA LEU A 517 -12.95 13.47 -1.96
C LEU A 517 -11.45 13.79 -2.08
N MET A 518 -10.90 13.85 -3.29
CA MET A 518 -9.52 14.28 -3.57
C MET A 518 -9.25 15.71 -3.10
N LYS A 519 -10.18 16.64 -3.34
CA LYS A 519 -10.06 18.03 -2.86
C LYS A 519 -9.98 18.11 -1.34
N ILE A 520 -10.81 17.33 -0.64
CA ILE A 520 -10.78 17.24 0.82
C ILE A 520 -9.42 16.68 1.28
N LEU A 521 -8.91 15.64 0.63
CA LEU A 521 -7.64 14.99 0.92
C LEU A 521 -6.43 15.94 0.72
N ASN A 522 -6.39 16.63 -0.41
CA ASN A 522 -5.30 17.53 -0.79
C ASN A 522 -5.30 18.85 0.00
N HIS A 523 -6.48 19.44 0.24
CA HIS A 523 -6.58 20.77 0.85
C HIS A 523 -6.02 20.86 2.28
N LYS A 524 -5.90 19.72 2.97
CA LYS A 524 -5.38 19.64 4.35
C LYS A 524 -4.09 18.79 4.46
N GLY A 525 -3.39 18.59 3.34
CA GLY A 525 -2.27 17.66 3.16
C GLY A 525 -1.35 17.46 4.37
N LEU A 526 -1.55 16.37 5.09
CA LEU A 526 -0.69 15.90 6.17
C LEU A 526 0.40 14.99 5.62
N LYS A 527 1.64 15.12 6.12
CA LYS A 527 2.81 14.27 5.78
C LYS A 527 2.66 12.77 6.14
N LEU A 528 1.47 12.34 6.58
CA LEU A 528 1.13 10.99 7.03
C LEU A 528 0.59 10.08 5.91
N LEU A 529 0.27 10.65 4.75
CA LEU A 529 -0.46 9.97 3.67
C LEU A 529 0.34 8.90 2.88
N ASN A 530 1.69 8.95 2.90
CA ASN A 530 2.52 8.04 2.09
C ASN A 530 2.25 6.54 2.37
N LYS A 531 2.00 6.16 3.64
CA LYS A 531 1.69 4.78 4.04
C LYS A 531 0.41 4.22 3.40
N TYR A 532 -0.57 5.08 3.13
CA TYR A 532 -1.90 4.67 2.66
C TYR A 532 -2.03 4.65 1.14
N TYR A 533 -1.23 5.44 0.42
CA TYR A 533 -1.27 5.46 -1.05
C TYR A 533 -0.69 4.21 -1.72
N GLN A 534 0.21 3.47 -1.03
CA GLN A 534 0.68 2.15 -1.45
C GLN A 534 -0.39 1.05 -1.27
N GLN A 535 -1.50 1.36 -0.60
CA GLN A 535 -2.60 0.42 -0.37
C GLN A 535 -3.70 0.62 -1.43
N TYR A 536 -4.51 -0.42 -1.63
CA TYR A 536 -5.72 -0.39 -2.47
C TYR A 536 -5.51 -0.03 -3.97
N ASN A 537 -4.27 -0.03 -4.49
CA ASN A 537 -3.94 0.40 -5.86
C ASN A 537 -4.47 1.81 -6.19
N PHE A 538 -4.35 2.74 -5.24
CA PHE A 538 -4.92 4.10 -5.34
C PHE A 538 -4.54 4.84 -6.63
N VAL A 539 -3.24 4.90 -6.94
CA VAL A 539 -2.73 5.61 -8.12
C VAL A 539 -3.25 4.98 -9.40
N ASP A 540 -3.14 3.67 -9.54
CA ASP A 540 -3.49 2.99 -10.79
C ASP A 540 -5.01 3.05 -11.07
N ASN A 541 -5.86 2.99 -10.04
CA ASN A 541 -7.30 3.24 -10.19
C ASN A 541 -7.61 4.67 -10.67
N LEU A 542 -6.88 5.69 -10.21
CA LEU A 542 -7.02 7.05 -10.71
C LEU A 542 -6.50 7.20 -12.15
N ILE A 543 -5.44 6.48 -12.53
CA ILE A 543 -4.94 6.44 -13.91
C ILE A 543 -5.95 5.76 -14.85
N HIS A 544 -6.60 4.67 -14.42
CA HIS A 544 -7.69 4.03 -15.16
C HIS A 544 -8.92 4.94 -15.31
N LEU A 545 -9.27 5.70 -14.27
CA LEU A 545 -10.31 6.73 -14.32
C LEU A 545 -10.00 7.84 -15.33
N LEU A 546 -8.75 8.31 -15.36
CA LEU A 546 -8.27 9.30 -16.32
C LEU A 546 -8.30 8.72 -17.75
N SER A 547 -7.86 7.48 -17.95
CA SER A 547 -7.97 6.78 -19.25
C SER A 547 -9.43 6.69 -19.71
N TYR A 548 -10.36 6.28 -18.84
CA TYR A 548 -11.79 6.24 -19.13
C TYR A 548 -12.36 7.62 -19.55
N TYR A 549 -12.04 8.69 -18.84
CA TYR A 549 -12.54 10.03 -19.20
C TYR A 549 -11.88 10.61 -20.45
N ALA A 550 -10.61 10.27 -20.73
CA ALA A 550 -9.96 10.61 -21.98
C ALA A 550 -10.65 9.91 -23.18
N ARG A 551 -11.05 8.64 -23.02
CA ARG A 551 -11.86 7.89 -24.01
C ARG A 551 -13.25 8.50 -24.20
N LYS A 552 -13.98 8.79 -23.11
CA LYS A 552 -15.34 9.37 -23.18
C LYS A 552 -15.40 10.85 -23.60
N GLY A 553 -14.27 11.55 -23.59
CA GLY A 553 -14.19 12.95 -24.01
C GLY A 553 -14.66 13.96 -22.94
N GLU A 554 -14.65 13.58 -21.66
CA GLU A 554 -15.08 14.44 -20.55
C GLU A 554 -13.91 15.27 -19.98
N TYR A 555 -13.25 16.09 -20.82
CA TYR A 555 -11.99 16.76 -20.47
C TYR A 555 -12.08 17.65 -19.22
N ALA A 556 -13.24 18.27 -18.98
CA ALA A 556 -13.47 19.14 -17.84
C ALA A 556 -13.42 18.41 -16.49
N LEU A 557 -13.62 17.08 -16.48
CA LEU A 557 -13.51 16.23 -15.30
C LEU A 557 -12.13 15.56 -15.26
N PHE A 558 -11.64 15.08 -16.41
CA PHE A 558 -10.25 14.61 -16.60
C PHE A 558 -9.22 15.60 -16.05
N LEU A 559 -9.26 16.87 -16.50
CA LEU A 559 -8.29 17.89 -16.13
C LEU A 559 -8.28 18.14 -14.62
N LYS A 560 -9.46 18.23 -14.00
CA LYS A 560 -9.58 18.44 -12.55
C LYS A 560 -9.05 17.24 -11.75
N ILE A 561 -9.30 16.01 -12.19
CA ILE A 561 -8.77 14.80 -11.52
C ILE A 561 -7.25 14.72 -11.71
N LYS A 562 -6.73 15.04 -12.90
CA LYS A 562 -5.28 15.16 -13.18
C LYS A 562 -4.63 16.19 -12.26
N GLU A 563 -5.18 17.40 -12.19
CA GLU A 563 -4.68 18.49 -11.34
C GLU A 563 -4.60 18.06 -9.87
N GLU A 564 -5.65 17.43 -9.33
CA GLU A 564 -5.64 16.93 -7.95
C GLU A 564 -4.64 15.78 -7.74
N LEU A 565 -4.44 14.89 -8.73
CA LEU A 565 -3.41 13.83 -8.65
C LEU A 565 -1.99 14.42 -8.70
N GLU A 566 -1.75 15.46 -9.51
CA GLU A 566 -0.47 16.17 -9.58
C GLU A 566 -0.20 17.03 -8.34
N ILE A 567 -1.24 17.52 -7.66
CA ILE A 567 -1.14 18.14 -6.33
C ILE A 567 -0.76 17.08 -5.30
N ALA A 568 -1.45 15.94 -5.26
CA ALA A 568 -1.13 14.83 -4.37
C ALA A 568 0.31 14.32 -4.57
N ASN A 569 0.77 14.27 -5.83
CA ASN A 569 2.12 13.85 -6.16
C ASN A 569 3.18 14.81 -5.59
N ARG A 570 3.06 16.10 -5.92
CA ARG A 570 4.01 17.15 -5.48
C ARG A 570 4.04 17.36 -3.97
N LEU A 571 2.93 17.12 -3.27
CA LEU A 571 2.87 17.30 -1.82
C LEU A 571 3.41 16.09 -1.05
N ILE A 572 3.20 14.86 -1.56
CA ILE A 572 3.30 13.64 -0.74
C ILE A 572 3.88 12.42 -1.46
N LEU A 573 3.34 12.03 -2.63
CA LEU A 573 3.73 10.75 -3.26
C LEU A 573 5.20 10.78 -3.69
N ASN A 574 5.64 11.87 -4.32
CA ASN A 574 6.95 11.99 -4.97
C ASN A 574 7.25 10.82 -5.94
N ASP A 575 6.21 10.33 -6.62
CA ASP A 575 6.29 9.26 -7.61
C ASP A 575 6.64 9.89 -8.98
N GLU A 576 7.86 9.61 -9.45
CA GLU A 576 8.38 10.08 -10.73
C GLU A 576 7.67 9.42 -11.93
N GLU A 577 6.99 8.28 -11.75
CA GLU A 577 6.25 7.62 -12.82
C GLU A 577 4.87 8.23 -13.10
N ILE A 578 4.26 8.97 -12.16
CA ILE A 578 2.89 9.50 -12.32
C ILE A 578 2.71 10.33 -13.61
N PRO A 579 3.59 11.28 -13.96
CA PRO A 579 3.52 11.98 -15.24
C PRO A 579 3.52 11.02 -16.45
N LEU A 580 4.34 9.96 -16.40
CA LEU A 580 4.42 8.94 -17.45
C LEU A 580 3.16 8.06 -17.50
N LYS A 581 2.57 7.70 -16.35
CA LYS A 581 1.29 6.99 -16.27
C LYS A 581 0.14 7.83 -16.83
N ILE A 582 0.11 9.14 -16.55
CA ILE A 582 -0.88 10.08 -17.12
C ILE A 582 -0.71 10.17 -18.64
N ALA A 583 0.53 10.31 -19.15
CA ALA A 583 0.80 10.33 -20.59
C ALA A 583 0.39 9.02 -21.30
N ARG A 584 0.54 7.86 -20.63
CA ARG A 584 0.02 6.57 -21.13
C ARG A 584 -1.51 6.56 -21.21
N ALA A 585 -2.20 7.01 -20.16
CA ALA A 585 -3.67 7.11 -20.14
C ALA A 585 -4.22 8.09 -21.21
N ILE A 586 -3.52 9.19 -21.49
CA ILE A 586 -3.87 10.10 -22.59
C ILE A 586 -3.72 9.39 -23.95
N ASN A 587 -2.62 8.64 -24.14
CA ASN A 587 -2.42 7.88 -25.38
C ASN A 587 -3.49 6.79 -25.54
N GLU A 588 -3.89 6.07 -24.49
CA GLU A 588 -5.04 5.15 -24.51
C GLU A 588 -6.35 5.86 -24.92
N GLY A 589 -6.60 7.07 -24.40
CA GLY A 589 -7.72 7.91 -24.79
C GLY A 589 -7.73 8.32 -26.26
N ILE A 590 -6.55 8.48 -26.87
CA ILE A 590 -6.38 8.77 -28.30
C ILE A 590 -6.51 7.49 -29.16
N LEU A 591 -6.15 6.33 -28.60
CA LEU A 591 -6.14 5.01 -29.25
C LEU A 591 -7.51 4.29 -29.24
N SER A 592 -8.41 4.61 -28.31
CA SER A 592 -9.74 3.95 -28.24
C SER A 592 -10.57 4.23 -29.51
N PHE A 593 -11.23 3.19 -30.01
CA PHE A 593 -11.55 3.07 -31.44
C PHE A 593 -12.56 4.06 -32.03
N GLU A 594 -12.41 4.22 -33.35
CA GLU A 594 -13.19 5.02 -34.32
C GLU A 594 -13.05 6.56 -34.29
N ALA A 595 -12.57 7.09 -35.42
CA ALA A 595 -12.41 8.51 -35.67
C ALA A 595 -13.74 9.25 -35.85
N LYS A 596 -14.33 9.73 -34.75
CA LYS A 596 -15.57 10.54 -34.77
C LYS A 596 -15.43 11.96 -34.24
N ASN A 597 -14.35 12.29 -33.52
CA ASN A 597 -14.16 13.62 -32.95
C ASN A 597 -12.71 14.10 -33.08
N GLN A 598 -12.39 14.85 -34.14
CA GLN A 598 -11.04 15.36 -34.33
C GLN A 598 -10.59 16.32 -33.22
N LYS A 599 -11.54 17.11 -32.70
CA LYS A 599 -11.31 18.06 -31.60
C LYS A 599 -10.87 17.36 -30.30
N GLN A 600 -11.33 16.12 -30.06
CA GLN A 600 -10.89 15.27 -28.94
C GLN A 600 -9.41 14.95 -29.04
N LYS A 601 -8.98 14.45 -30.21
CA LYS A 601 -7.59 14.09 -30.50
C LYS A 601 -6.65 15.28 -30.36
N THR A 602 -7.04 16.45 -30.87
CA THR A 602 -6.28 17.71 -30.73
C THR A 602 -6.13 18.11 -29.25
N ILE A 603 -7.21 18.14 -28.47
CA ILE A 603 -7.17 18.53 -27.04
C ILE A 603 -6.28 17.57 -26.25
N LEU A 604 -6.41 16.25 -26.45
CA LEU A 604 -5.59 15.26 -25.76
C LEU A 604 -4.10 15.37 -26.14
N LEU A 605 -3.79 15.67 -27.41
CA LEU A 605 -2.42 15.93 -27.85
C LEU A 605 -1.85 17.21 -27.22
N GLU A 606 -2.63 18.28 -27.11
CA GLU A 606 -2.21 19.54 -26.45
C GLU A 606 -1.91 19.34 -24.96
N ILE A 607 -2.73 18.55 -24.25
CA ILE A 607 -2.47 18.18 -22.84
C ILE A 607 -1.19 17.34 -22.72
N ASN A 608 -0.97 16.39 -23.63
CA ASN A 608 0.26 15.58 -23.62
C ASN A 608 1.51 16.43 -23.95
N GLU A 609 1.38 17.42 -24.84
CA GLU A 609 2.42 18.40 -25.14
C GLU A 609 2.77 19.26 -23.92
N GLU A 610 1.79 19.64 -23.11
CA GLU A 610 1.99 20.38 -21.86
C GLU A 610 2.80 19.55 -20.85
N ILE A 611 2.40 18.29 -20.62
CA ILE A 611 3.11 17.36 -19.72
C ILE A 611 4.55 17.17 -20.20
N ALA A 612 4.76 16.90 -21.51
CA ALA A 612 6.08 16.73 -22.09
C ALA A 612 6.95 18.01 -21.99
N LYS A 613 6.36 19.21 -22.07
CA LYS A 613 7.09 20.49 -21.87
C LYS A 613 7.51 20.69 -20.41
N VAL A 614 6.60 20.46 -19.46
CA VAL A 614 6.87 20.59 -18.01
C VAL A 614 7.98 19.62 -17.59
N HIS A 615 7.96 18.41 -18.14
CA HIS A 615 8.95 17.36 -17.89
C HIS A 615 9.92 17.18 -19.07
N SER A 616 10.39 18.28 -19.66
CA SER A 616 11.30 18.28 -20.84
C SER A 616 12.66 17.60 -20.62
N TYR A 617 13.02 17.27 -19.38
CA TYR A 617 14.21 16.49 -19.03
C TYR A 617 13.98 14.96 -19.12
N ASP A 618 12.74 14.49 -19.13
CA ASP A 618 12.40 13.06 -19.20
C ASP A 618 12.24 12.60 -20.66
N GLU A 619 13.20 11.80 -21.12
CA GLU A 619 13.20 11.22 -22.47
C GLU A 619 12.04 10.24 -22.70
N GLN A 620 11.55 9.52 -21.68
CA GLN A 620 10.40 8.62 -21.84
C GLN A 620 9.10 9.39 -22.11
N LEU A 621 8.90 10.53 -21.46
CA LEU A 621 7.77 11.42 -21.74
C LEU A 621 7.88 12.06 -23.13
N GLN A 622 9.08 12.50 -23.53
CA GLN A 622 9.30 13.00 -24.89
C GLN A 622 9.00 11.93 -25.94
N LEU A 623 9.43 10.68 -25.71
CA LEU A 623 9.12 9.54 -26.59
C LEU A 623 7.62 9.22 -26.60
N LYS A 624 6.91 9.35 -25.46
CA LYS A 624 5.46 9.10 -25.41
C LYS A 624 4.64 10.15 -26.14
N TYR A 625 5.03 11.42 -26.10
CA TYR A 625 4.42 12.47 -26.91
C TYR A 625 4.69 12.26 -28.42
N LEU A 626 5.90 11.84 -28.77
CA LEU A 626 6.27 11.51 -30.15
C LEU A 626 5.51 10.28 -30.68
N ASP A 627 5.30 9.26 -29.85
CA ASP A 627 4.43 8.12 -30.16
C ASP A 627 3.00 8.61 -30.47
N THR A 628 2.47 9.61 -29.73
CA THR A 628 1.16 10.23 -30.00
C THR A 628 1.10 10.94 -31.35
N LEU A 629 2.08 11.79 -31.65
CA LEU A 629 2.17 12.51 -32.92
C LEU A 629 2.22 11.53 -34.10
N ASN A 630 3.07 10.51 -34.00
CA ASN A 630 3.20 9.47 -35.00
C ASN A 630 1.88 8.71 -35.19
N PHE A 631 1.17 8.35 -34.12
CA PHE A 631 -0.13 7.66 -34.23
C PHE A 631 -1.18 8.51 -34.95
N LEU A 632 -1.32 9.79 -34.59
CA LEU A 632 -2.28 10.70 -35.23
C LEU A 632 -1.95 10.96 -36.71
N ILE A 633 -0.66 10.96 -37.06
CA ILE A 633 -0.19 11.00 -38.45
C ILE A 633 -0.51 9.70 -39.20
N LEU A 634 -0.42 8.53 -38.54
CA LEU A 634 -0.75 7.23 -39.14
C LEU A 634 -2.25 7.07 -39.41
N ASP A 635 -3.11 7.70 -38.60
CA ASP A 635 -4.57 7.78 -38.77
C ASP A 635 -5.03 8.68 -39.96
N PHE A 636 -4.11 9.05 -40.85
CA PHE A 636 -4.36 9.97 -41.98
C PHE A 636 -5.64 9.73 -42.82
N PRO A 637 -6.17 8.50 -43.04
CA PRO A 637 -7.39 8.33 -43.83
C PRO A 637 -8.62 8.99 -43.20
N ASN A 638 -8.55 9.28 -41.90
CA ASN A 638 -9.61 9.88 -41.10
C ASN A 638 -9.30 11.34 -40.71
N GLN A 639 -8.26 11.96 -41.28
CA GLN A 639 -7.76 13.29 -40.91
C GLN A 639 -7.95 14.29 -42.05
N GLU A 640 -8.36 15.52 -41.73
CA GLU A 640 -8.38 16.62 -42.70
C GLU A 640 -6.96 17.06 -43.06
N GLN A 641 -6.74 17.49 -44.30
CA GLN A 641 -5.42 17.91 -44.79
C GLN A 641 -4.78 19.03 -43.94
N GLU A 642 -5.59 19.98 -43.45
CA GLU A 642 -5.13 21.04 -42.54
C GLU A 642 -4.59 20.47 -41.22
N THR A 643 -5.22 19.41 -40.71
CA THR A 643 -4.76 18.73 -39.49
C THR A 643 -3.47 17.94 -39.74
N ILE A 644 -3.35 17.26 -40.89
CA ILE A 644 -2.11 16.58 -41.29
C ILE A 644 -0.96 17.58 -41.41
N ASP A 645 -1.22 18.78 -41.93
CA ASP A 645 -0.23 19.85 -42.08
C ASP A 645 0.17 20.44 -40.71
N TRP A 646 -0.78 20.62 -39.80
CA TRP A 646 -0.52 21.02 -38.42
C TRP A 646 0.32 19.98 -37.65
N LEU A 647 -0.06 18.69 -37.73
CA LEU A 647 0.70 17.58 -37.15
C LEU A 647 2.11 17.46 -37.76
N SER A 648 2.26 17.72 -39.06
CA SER A 648 3.55 17.75 -39.74
C SER A 648 4.49 18.80 -39.16
N ASN A 649 3.98 20.02 -38.96
CA ASN A 649 4.76 21.12 -38.39
C ASN A 649 5.16 20.80 -36.94
N LYS A 650 4.20 20.33 -36.12
CA LYS A 650 4.45 19.86 -34.74
C LYS A 650 5.55 18.81 -34.67
N LEU A 651 5.54 17.81 -35.57
CA LEU A 651 6.56 16.78 -35.64
C LEU A 651 7.94 17.34 -36.03
N ILE A 652 8.01 18.20 -37.06
CA ILE A 652 9.28 18.81 -37.52
C ILE A 652 9.89 19.71 -36.43
N ASP A 653 9.07 20.52 -35.77
CA ASP A 653 9.48 21.40 -34.67
C ASP A 653 10.00 20.57 -33.49
N PHE A 654 9.25 19.55 -33.07
CA PHE A 654 9.63 18.66 -31.97
C PHE A 654 10.96 17.94 -32.23
N ILE A 655 11.11 17.32 -33.41
CA ILE A 655 12.37 16.66 -33.80
C ILE A 655 13.52 17.69 -33.86
N SER A 656 13.26 18.92 -34.33
CA SER A 656 14.28 19.97 -34.39
C SER A 656 14.78 20.38 -33.01
N LEU A 657 13.88 20.56 -32.02
CA LEU A 657 14.25 20.84 -30.62
C LEU A 657 15.11 19.72 -30.03
N TYR A 658 14.70 18.46 -30.21
CA TYR A 658 15.34 17.30 -29.58
C TYR A 658 16.32 16.56 -30.50
N SER A 659 16.80 17.20 -31.57
CA SER A 659 17.65 16.63 -32.63
C SER A 659 19.01 16.06 -32.18
N LYS A 660 19.37 16.21 -30.90
CA LYS A 660 20.55 15.59 -30.27
C LYS A 660 20.27 14.23 -29.62
N GLN A 661 19.00 13.90 -29.35
CA GLN A 661 18.59 12.62 -28.77
C GLN A 661 18.34 11.61 -29.90
N GLN A 662 19.12 10.52 -29.87
CA GLN A 662 19.17 9.57 -31.00
C GLN A 662 17.87 8.78 -31.15
N GLU A 663 17.22 8.39 -30.05
CA GLU A 663 15.98 7.58 -30.11
C GLU A 663 14.77 8.42 -30.56
N ILE A 664 14.64 9.66 -30.08
CA ILE A 664 13.69 10.64 -30.61
C ILE A 664 13.92 10.86 -32.11
N THR A 665 15.16 11.08 -32.52
CA THR A 665 15.52 11.28 -33.93
C THR A 665 15.12 10.07 -34.79
N ARG A 666 15.30 8.85 -34.29
CA ARG A 666 14.88 7.60 -34.96
C ARG A 666 13.36 7.52 -35.12
N ARG A 667 12.61 7.67 -34.04
CA ARG A 667 11.14 7.58 -34.08
C ARG A 667 10.50 8.71 -34.87
N GLY A 668 11.05 9.91 -34.80
CA GLY A 668 10.62 11.05 -35.60
C GLY A 668 10.88 10.86 -37.10
N SER A 669 11.98 10.21 -37.45
CA SER A 669 12.29 9.85 -38.85
C SER A 669 11.26 8.86 -39.44
N ILE A 670 10.59 8.06 -38.62
CA ILE A 670 9.49 7.18 -39.07
C ILE A 670 8.27 8.03 -39.46
N GLY A 671 7.86 8.98 -38.60
CA GLY A 671 6.77 9.91 -38.91
C GLY A 671 7.03 10.74 -40.17
N LEU A 672 8.24 11.31 -40.31
CA LEU A 672 8.65 12.04 -41.52
C LEU A 672 8.62 11.18 -42.79
N LEU A 673 8.99 9.90 -42.70
CA LEU A 673 8.89 8.98 -43.83
C LEU A 673 7.43 8.72 -44.23
N PHE A 674 6.52 8.63 -43.25
CA PHE A 674 5.09 8.43 -43.51
C PHE A 674 4.44 9.67 -44.14
N LEU A 675 4.74 10.87 -43.61
CA LEU A 675 4.32 12.14 -44.21
C LEU A 675 4.81 12.32 -45.66
N LEU A 676 6.03 11.88 -45.95
CA LEU A 676 6.55 11.86 -47.33
C LEU A 676 5.79 10.87 -48.23
N GLY A 677 5.31 9.76 -47.68
CA GLY A 677 4.38 8.85 -48.35
C GLY A 677 3.04 9.52 -48.68
N ILE A 678 2.41 10.17 -47.69
CA ILE A 678 1.15 10.92 -47.86
C ILE A 678 1.31 12.02 -48.92
N ALA A 679 2.36 12.83 -48.83
CA ALA A 679 2.63 13.90 -49.79
C ALA A 679 2.85 13.35 -51.22
N LYS A 680 3.39 12.14 -51.39
CA LYS A 680 3.47 11.45 -52.69
C LYS A 680 2.10 11.07 -53.23
N VAL A 681 1.23 10.49 -52.40
CA VAL A 681 -0.14 10.10 -52.79
C VAL A 681 -0.92 11.32 -53.31
N PHE A 682 -0.80 12.46 -52.63
CA PHE A 682 -1.45 13.71 -53.03
C PHE A 682 -0.65 14.60 -54.00
N GLN A 683 0.49 14.11 -54.53
CA GLN A 683 1.35 14.82 -55.50
C GLN A 683 1.88 16.20 -55.01
N GLN A 684 1.99 16.39 -53.70
CA GLN A 684 2.38 17.66 -53.05
C GLN A 684 3.91 17.85 -53.08
N LYS A 685 4.43 18.21 -54.26
CA LYS A 685 5.87 18.29 -54.59
C LYS A 685 6.72 19.07 -53.57
N GLU A 686 6.26 20.23 -53.13
CA GLU A 686 6.99 21.09 -52.18
C GLU A 686 7.17 20.41 -50.81
N LYS A 687 6.18 19.65 -50.35
CA LYS A 687 6.26 18.89 -49.10
C LYS A 687 7.13 17.63 -49.22
N ILE A 688 7.10 16.95 -50.37
CA ILE A 688 8.05 15.85 -50.66
C ILE A 688 9.49 16.36 -50.57
N ASP A 689 9.76 17.55 -51.12
CA ASP A 689 11.07 18.20 -51.02
C ASP A 689 11.43 18.54 -49.56
N LEU A 690 10.50 19.13 -48.80
CA LEU A 690 10.68 19.47 -47.38
C LEU A 690 11.02 18.25 -46.50
N TYR A 691 10.13 17.25 -46.43
CA TYR A 691 10.30 16.09 -45.54
C TYR A 691 11.56 15.28 -45.87
N TYR A 692 11.92 15.18 -47.16
CA TYR A 692 13.16 14.52 -47.59
C TYR A 692 14.42 15.27 -47.17
N ASN A 693 14.38 16.61 -47.18
CA ASN A 693 15.50 17.44 -46.74
C ASN A 693 15.70 17.35 -45.22
N GLU A 694 14.62 17.28 -44.43
CA GLU A 694 14.73 17.01 -42.99
C GLU A 694 15.29 15.61 -42.73
N LEU A 695 14.79 14.56 -43.38
CA LEU A 695 15.37 13.20 -43.25
C LEU A 695 16.88 13.15 -43.58
N LYS A 696 17.33 13.89 -44.58
CA LYS A 696 18.77 14.07 -44.87
C LYS A 696 19.51 14.76 -43.73
N ARG A 697 18.98 15.87 -43.21
CA ARG A 697 19.56 16.64 -42.11
C ARG A 697 19.79 15.76 -40.87
N LEU A 698 18.83 14.89 -40.53
CA LEU A 698 18.94 13.95 -39.41
C LEU A 698 20.07 12.92 -39.62
N VAL A 699 20.28 12.42 -40.85
CA VAL A 699 21.41 11.52 -41.16
C VAL A 699 22.77 12.22 -41.02
N ILE A 700 22.86 13.51 -41.32
CA ILE A 700 24.11 14.29 -41.16
C ILE A 700 24.51 14.41 -39.69
N LEU A 701 23.53 14.52 -38.78
CA LEU A 701 23.77 14.54 -37.32
C LEU A 701 24.28 13.19 -36.79
N PHE A 702 23.81 12.07 -37.36
CA PHE A 702 24.17 10.71 -36.94
C PHE A 702 24.74 9.88 -38.10
N PRO A 703 25.90 10.27 -38.67
CA PRO A 703 26.37 9.75 -39.95
C PRO A 703 26.77 8.27 -39.91
N LYS A 704 26.93 7.66 -38.72
CA LYS A 704 27.23 6.22 -38.55
C LYS A 704 25.98 5.35 -38.30
N ASP A 705 24.81 5.94 -38.05
CA ASP A 705 23.60 5.18 -37.75
C ASP A 705 23.05 4.47 -39.01
N GLN A 706 23.00 3.14 -38.97
CA GLN A 706 22.52 2.33 -40.11
C GLN A 706 21.02 2.43 -40.33
N PHE A 707 20.22 2.64 -39.28
CA PHE A 707 18.77 2.78 -39.37
C PHE A 707 18.42 4.08 -40.09
N LEU A 708 18.98 5.21 -39.65
CA LEU A 708 18.71 6.51 -40.27
C LEU A 708 19.16 6.55 -41.74
N ARG A 709 20.33 5.96 -42.06
CA ARG A 709 20.78 5.77 -43.44
C ARG A 709 19.78 4.96 -44.28
N LYS A 710 19.21 3.88 -43.73
CA LYS A 710 18.23 3.03 -44.42
C LYS A 710 16.90 3.75 -44.63
N ILE A 711 16.40 4.48 -43.64
CA ILE A 711 15.19 5.32 -43.76
C ILE A 711 15.35 6.36 -44.87
N THR A 712 16.46 7.09 -44.92
CA THR A 712 16.69 8.12 -45.95
C THR A 712 16.91 7.52 -47.35
N GLN A 713 17.42 6.28 -47.47
CA GLN A 713 17.42 5.55 -48.73
C GLN A 713 16.01 5.17 -49.20
N ILE A 714 15.11 4.81 -48.28
CA ILE A 714 13.69 4.56 -48.61
C ILE A 714 13.03 5.89 -49.03
N GLY A 715 13.25 6.97 -48.28
CA GLY A 715 12.80 8.32 -48.66
C GLY A 715 13.28 8.76 -50.05
N LYS A 716 14.51 8.41 -50.45
CA LYS A 716 15.04 8.67 -51.80
C LYS A 716 14.35 7.86 -52.92
N LYS A 717 13.74 6.71 -52.61
CA LYS A 717 12.92 5.93 -53.56
C LYS A 717 11.46 6.39 -53.59
N ALA A 718 11.00 7.03 -52.51
CA ALA A 718 9.66 7.56 -52.37
C ALA A 718 9.55 8.99 -52.94
N LYS A 719 10.61 9.80 -52.89
CA LYS A 719 10.77 10.99 -53.73
C LYS A 719 10.96 10.62 -55.21
#